data_AF-A0AB72XJC5-F1
#
_entry.id   AF-A0AB72XJC5-F1
#
_cell.length_a   1.000
_cell.length_b   1.000
_cell.length_c   1.000
_cell.angle_alpha   90.00
_cell.angle_beta   90.00
_cell.angle_gamma   90.00
#
_symmetry.space_group_name_H-M   'P 1'
#
loop_
_entity.id
_entity.type
_entity.pdbx_description
1 polymer ?
#
loop_
_entity_poly.entity_id
_entity_poly.type
_entity_poly.pdbx_seq_one_letter_code
_entity_poly.pdbx_strand_id
1 'polypeptide(L)'
;MARGLQGVMLRSFGARDHTATVIETISIAPHFVRVRMVSPTLFQDAEAEPAAWLRFWFPDPNGSNTEFQRAYTISEADPAAGRFAVDVVLHDPAGPASSWARTVKPGATIAVMSLMGSSRFDVPEEQPAGYLLIGDSASIPGMNGIIETVPNDVPIEMYLEQHDDNDTLIPLAKHPRLRVRWVMRRDEKSLAEAIENRDWSDWYAWATPEAAALKCVRVRLRDEFGFPKSEIHAQAYWNAGRAMGTHRATEPAATEPEVGAAPQPESAVPAPARGSWRAQAASRLLAPLKLPLVLSGVLAALVTLAQLAPFVLLVELSRLLVSGAGAHRLFTVGFAAVGLLGTGALLAAALTLWLHVIDARFARALRLRLLSKLSRLPLGWFTSRGSGSIKKLVTDDTLALHYLVTHAVPDAVAAVVAPVGVLVYLFVVDWRVALVLFGPVLVYLTITSSLTIQSGPRIVQAQRWAEKMNGEAGSYLEGQPVIRVFGAASSSFRRRLDEYIGFLVAWQRPLAGKKTLMDLATRPATFLWLIAATGTLLVATHRMDPVNLLPFMFLGTTFGARLLGIAYGLGGLRTGLLAARHLQVTLDETELAVREHPREPLDGEAPATVVFDHVTFGYRPGVPVIQDVSLTLRPGTVTALVGPSGSGKSTLATLLARFHDVERGAIRVGGQDIRSLAADELYTRVGFVLQEAQLVHGTAAENIALAVPDAPAEQVQVAAREAQIHDRVLRLPDGYDTVLGANSGLSGGERQRLTIARAILGNTPVLILDEATAFADPESEYLVQQALNRLTRDRTVLVIAHRLHTITRADQIVVLDHGRIVERGTHEELLAAGGRYCRLWDTGQGSRVAVAAAQDGTR
;
A
#
# COMPACT_ATOMS: atom_id res chain seq x y z
N MET A 1 -18.64 20.24 29.70
CA MET A 1 -19.73 19.46 29.07
C MET A 1 -20.80 20.30 28.35
N ALA A 2 -20.88 20.16 27.02
CA ALA A 2 -22.00 20.64 26.21
C ALA A 2 -23.35 20.08 26.70
N ARG A 3 -24.37 20.93 26.81
CA ARG A 3 -25.76 20.52 27.12
C ARG A 3 -26.57 20.46 25.82
N GLY A 4 -27.47 19.48 25.70
CA GLY A 4 -28.30 19.25 24.50
C GLY A 4 -28.00 17.96 23.75
N LEU A 5 -28.67 17.76 22.61
CA LEU A 5 -28.62 16.57 21.74
C LEU A 5 -27.20 16.20 21.31
N GLN A 6 -26.36 17.18 20.97
CA GLN A 6 -24.97 16.96 20.56
C GLN A 6 -24.10 16.43 21.72
N GLY A 7 -24.32 16.91 22.94
CA GLY A 7 -23.65 16.40 24.14
C GLY A 7 -24.12 15.00 24.54
N VAL A 8 -25.39 14.65 24.28
CA VAL A 8 -25.90 13.28 24.44
C VAL A 8 -25.31 12.35 23.36
N MET A 9 -25.22 12.80 22.11
CA MET A 9 -24.55 12.07 21.03
C MET A 9 -23.07 11.82 21.36
N LEU A 10 -22.29 12.85 21.69
CA LEU A 10 -20.87 12.73 22.03
C LEU A 10 -20.63 11.74 23.19
N ARG A 11 -21.50 11.75 24.22
CA ARG A 11 -21.46 10.76 25.31
C ARG A 11 -21.83 9.35 24.86
N SER A 12 -22.82 9.20 23.98
CA SER A 12 -23.18 7.90 23.40
C SER A 12 -22.08 7.32 22.49
N PHE A 13 -21.23 8.19 21.94
CA PHE A 13 -20.03 7.84 21.16
C PHE A 13 -18.76 7.70 22.02
N GLY A 14 -18.84 7.85 23.34
CA GLY A 14 -17.72 7.58 24.26
C GLY A 14 -16.80 8.76 24.60
N ALA A 15 -17.11 9.99 24.16
CA ALA A 15 -16.31 11.16 24.51
C ALA A 15 -16.48 11.54 26.00
N ARG A 16 -15.35 11.71 26.70
CA ARG A 16 -15.30 12.06 28.12
C ARG A 16 -14.47 13.35 28.32
N ASP A 17 -14.94 14.21 29.21
CA ASP A 17 -14.15 15.35 29.68
C ASP A 17 -13.12 14.82 30.70
N HIS A 18 -11.85 15.08 30.46
CA HIS A 18 -10.75 14.82 31.38
C HIS A 18 -10.28 16.14 31.99
N THR A 19 -9.75 16.07 33.21
CA THR A 19 -9.09 17.22 33.83
C THR A 19 -7.60 17.13 33.56
N ALA A 20 -7.04 18.18 32.97
CA ALA A 20 -5.61 18.36 32.81
C ALA A 20 -5.10 19.42 33.79
N THR A 21 -4.06 19.08 34.55
CA THR A 21 -3.42 20.01 35.49
C THR A 21 -2.11 20.50 34.89
N VAL A 22 -1.94 21.82 34.83
CA VAL A 22 -0.72 22.46 34.31
C VAL A 22 0.44 22.21 35.26
N ILE A 23 1.53 21.67 34.73
CA ILE A 23 2.79 21.45 35.43
C ILE A 23 3.67 22.70 35.27
N GLU A 24 3.84 23.16 34.04
CA GLU A 24 4.70 24.30 33.72
C GLU A 24 4.35 24.91 32.37
N THR A 25 4.81 26.15 32.17
CA THR A 25 4.64 26.94 30.95
C THR A 25 6.02 27.41 30.50
N ILE A 26 6.42 27.05 29.28
CA ILE A 26 7.76 27.31 28.72
C ILE A 26 7.62 28.23 27.51
N SER A 27 8.32 29.37 27.52
CA SER A 27 8.41 30.24 26.36
C SER A 27 9.40 29.65 25.35
N ILE A 28 8.91 29.30 24.15
CA ILE A 28 9.74 28.74 23.07
C ILE A 28 10.18 29.86 22.11
N ALA A 29 9.26 30.79 21.82
CA ALA A 29 9.51 32.04 21.10
C ALA A 29 8.63 33.16 21.71
N PRO A 30 8.90 34.45 21.45
CA PRO A 30 8.16 35.58 22.05
C PRO A 30 6.63 35.48 21.99
N HIS A 31 6.11 34.88 20.91
CA HIS A 31 4.67 34.66 20.67
C HIS A 31 4.30 33.17 20.58
N PHE A 32 5.12 32.26 21.11
CA PHE A 32 4.89 30.81 21.06
C PHE A 32 5.24 30.14 22.39
N VAL A 33 4.25 29.54 23.04
CA VAL A 33 4.39 29.01 24.40
C VAL A 33 3.98 27.54 24.46
N ARG A 34 4.79 26.72 25.12
CA ARG A 34 4.49 25.31 25.43
C ARG A 34 3.89 25.19 26.82
N VAL A 35 2.75 24.53 26.94
CA VAL A 35 2.09 24.26 28.23
C VAL A 35 2.14 22.76 28.50
N ARG A 36 2.88 22.35 29.53
CA ARG A 36 2.98 20.96 29.97
C ARG A 36 1.92 20.66 31.02
N MET A 37 1.25 19.54 30.87
CA MET A 37 0.12 19.12 31.67
C MET A 37 0.20 17.64 32.05
N VAL A 38 -0.53 17.26 33.09
CA VAL A 38 -0.77 15.86 33.46
C VAL A 38 -2.26 15.58 33.56
N SER A 39 -2.68 14.44 33.04
CA SER A 39 -4.02 13.90 33.22
C SER A 39 -3.95 12.37 33.41
N PRO A 40 -4.34 11.84 34.58
CA PRO A 40 -4.29 10.40 34.86
C PRO A 40 -5.19 9.55 33.97
N THR A 41 -6.22 10.15 33.36
CA THR A 41 -7.27 9.43 32.63
C THR A 41 -7.27 9.69 31.14
N LEU A 42 -6.58 10.73 30.65
CA LEU A 42 -6.65 11.14 29.24
C LEU A 42 -6.25 10.02 28.28
N PHE A 43 -5.12 9.35 28.53
CA PHE A 43 -4.61 8.29 27.65
C PHE A 43 -5.30 6.92 27.82
N GLN A 44 -6.38 6.85 28.60
CA GLN A 44 -7.30 5.71 28.53
C GLN A 44 -8.19 5.79 27.28
N ASP A 45 -8.45 7.01 26.81
CA ASP A 45 -9.36 7.33 25.70
C ASP A 45 -8.65 8.07 24.53
N ALA A 46 -7.39 8.51 24.72
CA ALA A 46 -6.56 9.19 23.72
C ALA A 46 -5.29 8.40 23.39
N GLU A 47 -4.83 8.49 22.14
CA GLU A 47 -3.53 7.96 21.70
C GLU A 47 -2.64 9.14 21.27
N ALA A 48 -1.36 9.08 21.66
CA ALA A 48 -0.35 10.08 21.30
C ALA A 48 0.26 9.75 19.92
N GLU A 49 -0.51 9.93 18.87
CA GLU A 49 -0.07 9.71 17.48
C GLU A 49 0.41 11.03 16.83
N PRO A 50 1.22 10.97 15.75
CA PRO A 50 1.63 12.13 14.99
C PRO A 50 0.44 13.01 14.56
N ALA A 51 0.57 14.32 14.79
CA ALA A 51 -0.46 15.32 14.53
C ALA A 51 -1.79 15.14 15.31
N ALA A 52 -1.87 14.21 16.27
CA ALA A 52 -3.03 14.05 17.13
C ALA A 52 -3.29 15.33 17.95
N TRP A 53 -4.56 15.74 18.03
CA TRP A 53 -4.95 16.95 18.76
C TRP A 53 -6.01 16.68 19.81
N LEU A 54 -6.02 17.57 20.80
CA LEU A 54 -6.93 17.57 21.93
C LEU A 54 -7.75 18.84 21.93
N ARG A 55 -8.96 18.74 22.46
CA ARG A 55 -9.89 19.85 22.54
C ARG A 55 -9.95 20.38 23.96
N PHE A 56 -9.74 21.67 24.12
CA PHE A 56 -9.68 22.37 25.40
C PHE A 56 -10.83 23.38 25.50
N TRP A 57 -11.26 23.61 26.73
CA TRP A 57 -12.27 24.61 27.07
C TRP A 57 -11.62 25.72 27.89
N PHE A 58 -11.43 26.88 27.28
CA PHE A 58 -10.79 28.04 27.88
C PHE A 58 -11.82 28.96 28.53
N PRO A 59 -11.57 29.48 29.73
CA PRO A 59 -12.46 30.45 30.37
C PRO A 59 -12.48 31.79 29.62
N ASP A 60 -13.57 32.55 29.75
CA ASP A 60 -13.65 33.92 29.24
C ASP A 60 -12.66 34.83 29.98
N PRO A 61 -11.74 35.52 29.28
CA PRO A 61 -10.82 36.48 29.90
C PRO A 61 -11.55 37.64 30.61
N ASN A 62 -12.80 37.94 30.25
CA ASN A 62 -13.62 38.98 30.88
C ASN A 62 -14.40 38.50 32.12
N GLY A 63 -14.17 37.27 32.60
CA GLY A 63 -14.77 36.76 33.84
C GLY A 63 -16.21 36.24 33.72
N SER A 64 -16.72 36.03 32.50
CA SER A 64 -18.00 35.37 32.26
C SER A 64 -17.94 33.88 32.60
N ASN A 65 -19.07 33.26 32.94
CA ASN A 65 -19.22 31.79 33.05
C ASN A 65 -19.18 31.05 31.70
N THR A 66 -18.77 31.75 30.63
CA THR A 66 -18.73 31.22 29.28
C THR A 66 -17.35 30.63 29.00
N GLU A 67 -17.33 29.39 28.52
CA GLU A 67 -16.10 28.72 28.08
C GLU A 67 -16.04 28.70 26.56
N PHE A 68 -14.82 28.83 26.02
CA PHE A 68 -14.51 28.84 24.61
C PHE A 68 -13.72 27.59 24.22
N GLN A 69 -14.19 26.88 23.20
CA GLN A 69 -13.56 25.67 22.72
C GLN A 69 -12.41 25.97 21.75
N ARG A 70 -11.24 25.33 21.92
CA ARG A 70 -10.19 25.24 20.87
C ARG A 70 -9.48 23.89 20.85
N ALA A 71 -8.94 23.54 19.69
CA ALA A 71 -8.12 22.33 19.51
C ALA A 71 -6.63 22.70 19.47
N TYR A 72 -5.79 21.87 20.10
CA TYR A 72 -4.34 21.99 20.01
C TYR A 72 -3.72 20.62 19.78
N THR A 73 -2.73 20.57 18.89
CA THR A 73 -1.93 19.38 18.65
C THR A 73 -1.05 19.06 19.85
N ILE A 74 -0.94 17.77 20.17
CA ILE A 74 -0.04 17.26 21.21
C ILE A 74 1.40 17.41 20.71
N SER A 75 2.23 18.17 21.42
CA SER A 75 3.63 18.41 21.07
C SER A 75 4.60 17.47 21.79
N GLU A 76 4.23 16.98 22.97
CA GLU A 76 4.96 15.97 23.73
C GLU A 76 3.96 15.03 24.42
N ALA A 77 4.30 13.75 24.56
CA ALA A 77 3.47 12.80 25.30
C ALA A 77 4.29 11.71 26.00
N ASP A 78 3.93 11.42 27.24
CA ASP A 78 4.29 10.22 27.99
C ASP A 78 2.99 9.58 28.49
N PRO A 79 2.40 8.66 27.69
CA PRO A 79 1.14 8.01 28.03
C PRO A 79 1.19 7.21 29.34
N ALA A 80 2.35 6.66 29.70
CA ALA A 80 2.51 5.86 30.91
C ALA A 80 2.43 6.71 32.18
N ALA A 81 3.00 7.92 32.15
CA ALA A 81 2.91 8.88 33.24
C ALA A 81 1.68 9.80 33.19
N GLY A 82 0.88 9.72 32.11
CA GLY A 82 -0.26 10.63 31.88
C GLY A 82 0.16 12.06 31.55
N ARG A 83 1.41 12.29 31.16
CA ARG A 83 1.98 13.64 30.91
C ARG A 83 1.92 13.97 29.43
N PHE A 84 1.64 15.23 29.09
CA PHE A 84 1.61 15.70 27.72
C PHE A 84 1.83 17.22 27.64
N ALA A 85 2.17 17.72 26.45
CA ALA A 85 2.30 19.15 26.20
C ALA A 85 1.49 19.56 24.97
N VAL A 86 1.07 20.83 24.95
CA VAL A 86 0.53 21.49 23.76
C VAL A 86 1.21 22.83 23.57
N ASP A 87 1.36 23.24 22.32
CA ASP A 87 1.99 24.51 21.98
C ASP A 87 0.94 25.50 21.47
N VAL A 88 0.98 26.72 22.01
CA VAL A 88 -0.02 27.77 21.79
C VAL A 88 0.65 28.98 21.14
N VAL A 89 0.16 29.34 19.95
CA VAL A 89 0.49 30.61 19.29
C VAL A 89 -0.27 31.75 19.99
N LEU A 90 0.45 32.80 20.34
CA LEU A 90 -0.08 33.98 21.01
C LEU A 90 -0.43 35.06 19.98
N HIS A 91 -1.70 35.12 19.57
CA HIS A 91 -2.18 36.11 18.60
C HIS A 91 -2.49 37.48 19.23
N ASP A 92 -2.56 38.51 18.39
CA ASP A 92 -3.06 39.85 18.69
C ASP A 92 -4.13 40.25 17.64
N PRO A 93 -5.37 40.60 18.03
CA PRO A 93 -5.91 40.64 19.38
C PRO A 93 -6.00 39.26 20.04
N ALA A 94 -5.62 39.20 21.32
CA ALA A 94 -5.56 37.95 22.07
C ALA A 94 -6.96 37.37 22.33
N GLY A 95 -7.24 36.19 21.79
CA GLY A 95 -8.43 35.42 22.13
C GLY A 95 -8.34 34.78 23.53
N PRO A 96 -9.41 34.09 23.99
CA PRO A 96 -9.45 33.43 25.30
C PRO A 96 -8.29 32.45 25.55
N ALA A 97 -7.91 31.65 24.54
CA ALA A 97 -6.84 30.69 24.68
C ALA A 97 -5.45 31.35 24.76
N SER A 98 -5.17 32.36 23.93
CA SER A 98 -3.91 33.13 23.99
C SER A 98 -3.82 33.93 25.28
N SER A 99 -4.93 34.50 25.76
CA SER A 99 -5.00 35.21 27.05
C SER A 99 -4.72 34.26 28.21
N TRP A 100 -5.37 33.10 28.23
CA TRP A 100 -5.15 32.06 29.24
C TRP A 100 -3.69 31.59 29.24
N ALA A 101 -3.12 31.27 28.08
CA ALA A 101 -1.74 30.78 27.95
C ALA A 101 -0.70 31.82 28.41
N ARG A 102 -0.95 33.12 28.25
CA ARG A 102 -0.08 34.20 28.76
C ARG A 102 -0.04 34.29 30.28
N THR A 103 -1.11 33.87 30.97
CA THR A 103 -1.28 34.11 32.42
C THR A 103 -1.30 32.84 33.28
N VAL A 104 -1.37 31.66 32.67
CA VAL A 104 -1.56 30.40 33.39
C VAL A 104 -0.34 30.04 34.25
N LYS A 105 -0.59 29.61 35.49
CA LYS A 105 0.42 29.18 36.47
C LYS A 105 0.34 27.67 36.73
N PRO A 106 1.45 27.03 37.15
CA PRO A 106 1.44 25.66 37.65
C PRO A 106 0.33 25.40 38.67
N GLY A 107 -0.34 24.26 38.56
CA GLY A 107 -1.49 23.87 39.39
C GLY A 107 -2.86 24.30 38.88
N ALA A 108 -2.94 25.17 37.86
CA ALA A 108 -4.19 25.47 37.19
C ALA A 108 -4.75 24.22 36.47
N THR A 109 -6.08 24.08 36.45
CA THR A 109 -6.76 22.97 35.76
C THR A 109 -7.54 23.48 34.56
N ILE A 110 -7.62 22.66 33.53
CA ILE A 110 -8.42 22.91 32.33
C ILE A 110 -9.14 21.63 31.92
N ALA A 111 -10.36 21.78 31.42
CA ALA A 111 -11.10 20.66 30.85
C ALA A 111 -10.54 20.35 29.45
N VAL A 112 -10.10 19.11 29.25
CA VAL A 112 -9.59 18.59 27.99
C VAL A 112 -10.43 17.39 27.55
N MET A 113 -10.67 17.27 26.26
CA MET A 113 -11.44 16.18 25.67
C MET A 113 -10.68 15.63 24.47
N SER A 114 -10.53 14.31 24.44
CA SER A 114 -10.17 13.58 23.23
C SER A 114 -11.41 13.43 22.35
N LEU A 115 -11.37 13.93 21.11
CA LEU A 115 -12.48 13.77 20.18
C LEU A 115 -12.21 12.56 19.29
N MET A 116 -13.23 11.72 19.08
CA MET A 116 -13.10 10.62 18.12
C MET A 116 -12.98 11.18 16.71
N GLY A 117 -11.86 10.91 16.03
CA GLY A 117 -11.51 11.52 14.76
C GLY A 117 -10.72 12.82 14.86
N SER A 118 -10.10 13.15 16.02
CA SER A 118 -9.00 14.11 16.02
C SER A 118 -7.89 13.58 15.10
N SER A 119 -7.76 14.23 13.94
CA SER A 119 -6.91 13.83 12.82
C SER A 119 -5.58 13.22 13.25
N ARG A 120 -5.34 12.01 12.76
CA ARG A 120 -4.10 11.26 12.92
C ARG A 120 -3.38 11.32 11.58
N PHE A 121 -2.08 11.54 11.60
CA PHE A 121 -1.27 11.24 10.43
C PHE A 121 -0.94 9.74 10.46
N ASP A 122 -1.67 8.97 9.68
CA ASP A 122 -1.38 7.57 9.44
C ASP A 122 -0.33 7.47 8.33
N VAL A 123 0.84 6.93 8.67
CA VAL A 123 1.87 6.61 7.68
C VAL A 123 1.29 5.57 6.69
N PRO A 124 1.13 5.90 5.40
CA PRO A 124 0.62 4.98 4.41
C PRO A 124 1.52 3.74 4.27
N GLU A 125 0.94 2.57 4.02
CA GLU A 125 1.69 1.31 3.80
C GLU A 125 2.60 1.39 2.57
N GLU A 126 2.13 2.06 1.51
CA GLU A 126 2.94 2.44 0.35
C GLU A 126 3.42 3.88 0.54
N GLN A 127 4.70 4.07 0.81
CA GLN A 127 5.26 5.41 1.02
C GLN A 127 5.08 6.27 -0.24
N PRO A 128 4.60 7.52 -0.10
CA PRO A 128 4.56 8.45 -1.22
C PRO A 128 5.96 8.79 -1.70
N ALA A 129 6.06 9.38 -2.89
CA ALA A 129 7.32 9.89 -3.44
C ALA A 129 7.97 10.96 -2.54
N GLY A 130 7.15 11.65 -1.73
CA GLY A 130 7.58 12.59 -0.71
C GLY A 130 6.39 13.16 0.07
N TYR A 131 6.67 13.88 1.15
CA TYR A 131 5.68 14.58 1.95
C TYR A 131 5.79 16.09 1.75
N LEU A 132 4.67 16.72 1.39
CA LEU A 132 4.54 18.17 1.24
C LEU A 132 3.79 18.73 2.44
N LEU A 133 4.50 19.35 3.37
CA LEU A 133 3.95 19.94 4.59
C LEU A 133 3.77 21.45 4.38
N ILE A 134 2.53 21.95 4.45
CA ILE A 134 2.19 23.35 4.17
C ILE A 134 1.42 23.91 5.36
N GLY A 135 1.87 25.02 5.94
CA GLY A 135 1.28 25.51 7.18
C GLY A 135 1.86 26.85 7.63
N ASP A 136 1.66 27.14 8.90
CA ASP A 136 2.19 28.29 9.61
C ASP A 136 2.67 27.86 11.00
N SER A 137 3.03 28.82 11.85
CA SER A 137 3.53 28.59 13.21
C SER A 137 2.60 27.71 14.06
N ALA A 138 1.28 27.78 13.88
CA ALA A 138 0.33 26.93 14.61
C ALA A 138 0.38 25.47 14.16
N SER A 139 0.81 25.22 12.92
CA SER A 139 0.91 23.89 12.32
C SER A 139 2.18 23.14 12.74
N ILE A 140 3.22 23.83 13.20
CA ILE A 140 4.55 23.28 13.48
C ILE A 140 4.52 22.06 14.43
N PRO A 141 3.76 22.05 15.55
CA PRO A 141 3.72 20.88 16.43
C PRO A 141 3.26 19.61 15.72
N GLY A 142 2.24 19.73 14.86
CA GLY A 142 1.75 18.59 14.07
C GLY A 142 2.75 18.15 13.01
N MET A 143 3.37 19.11 12.33
CA MET A 143 4.40 18.81 11.33
C MET A 143 5.64 18.17 11.93
N ASN A 144 6.08 18.58 13.11
CA ASN A 144 7.20 17.95 13.81
C ASN A 144 6.89 16.47 14.12
N GLY A 145 5.67 16.18 14.61
CA GLY A 145 5.24 14.80 14.81
C GLY A 145 5.24 13.97 13.52
N ILE A 146 4.86 14.58 12.38
CA ILE A 146 4.95 13.93 11.07
C ILE A 146 6.41 13.67 10.69
N ILE A 147 7.27 14.69 10.77
CA ILE A 147 8.69 14.61 10.40
C ILE A 147 9.42 13.51 11.19
N GLU A 148 9.10 13.34 12.47
CA GLU A 148 9.70 12.32 13.34
C GLU A 148 9.27 10.88 12.99
N THR A 149 8.18 10.71 12.22
CA THR A 149 7.65 9.39 11.85
C THR A 149 7.88 9.02 10.38
N VAL A 150 8.20 9.99 9.54
CA VAL A 150 8.58 9.74 8.15
C VAL A 150 9.94 9.04 8.10
N PRO A 151 10.09 7.94 7.31
CA PRO A 151 11.37 7.27 7.14
C PRO A 151 12.46 8.20 6.58
N ASN A 152 13.68 8.09 7.10
CA ASN A 152 14.84 8.94 6.77
C ASN A 152 15.19 9.01 5.26
N ASP A 153 14.74 8.05 4.46
CA ASP A 153 14.96 7.97 3.02
C ASP A 153 13.90 8.69 2.17
N VAL A 154 12.77 9.10 2.74
CA VAL A 154 11.67 9.77 2.04
C VAL A 154 11.85 11.30 2.12
N PRO A 155 11.82 12.04 1.00
CA PRO A 155 11.98 13.49 1.02
C PRO A 155 10.77 14.20 1.66
N ILE A 156 11.04 15.28 2.38
CA ILE A 156 10.02 16.16 2.98
C ILE A 156 10.28 17.60 2.50
N GLU A 157 9.27 18.23 1.91
CA GLU A 157 9.28 19.65 1.57
C GLU A 157 8.30 20.38 2.47
N MET A 158 8.78 21.36 3.20
CA MET A 158 8.01 22.09 4.20
C MET A 158 7.95 23.57 3.81
N TYR A 159 6.73 24.08 3.62
CA TYR A 159 6.44 25.49 3.35
C TYR A 159 5.70 26.08 4.54
N LEU A 160 6.34 27.04 5.21
CA LEU A 160 5.80 27.72 6.38
C LEU A 160 5.56 29.19 6.06
N GLU A 161 4.33 29.65 6.25
CA GLU A 161 3.98 31.06 6.15
C GLU A 161 4.39 31.81 7.42
N GLN A 162 5.24 32.81 7.24
CA GLN A 162 5.74 33.68 8.30
C GLN A 162 4.77 34.84 8.53
N HIS A 163 4.26 34.92 9.75
CA HIS A 163 3.36 35.97 10.24
C HIS A 163 4.09 36.98 11.14
N ASP A 164 5.13 36.52 11.83
CA ASP A 164 5.99 37.31 12.72
C ASP A 164 7.47 37.02 12.44
N ASP A 165 8.34 38.02 12.60
CA ASP A 165 9.79 37.87 12.40
C ASP A 165 10.39 36.77 13.28
N ASN A 166 9.80 36.55 14.46
CA ASN A 166 10.25 35.57 15.44
C ASN A 166 9.74 34.14 15.16
N ASP A 167 8.90 33.91 14.14
CA ASP A 167 8.42 32.56 13.79
C ASP A 167 9.58 31.61 13.49
N THR A 168 10.67 32.15 12.94
CA THR A 168 11.89 31.42 12.60
C THR A 168 12.64 30.86 13.83
N LEU A 169 12.31 31.33 15.04
CA LEU A 169 12.88 30.83 16.30
C LEU A 169 12.21 29.53 16.77
N ILE A 170 11.05 29.15 16.22
CA ILE A 170 10.33 27.94 16.62
C ILE A 170 11.11 26.70 16.15
N PRO A 171 11.44 25.76 17.04
CA PRO A 171 12.27 24.60 16.69
C PRO A 171 11.53 23.63 15.78
N LEU A 172 12.23 23.21 14.72
CA LEU A 172 11.77 22.19 13.78
C LEU A 172 12.47 20.85 14.04
N ALA A 173 11.74 19.75 13.88
CA ALA A 173 12.29 18.41 13.95
C ALA A 173 13.36 18.19 12.87
N LYS A 174 14.39 17.39 13.19
CA LYS A 174 15.49 17.10 12.26
C LYS A 174 15.15 15.88 11.42
N HIS A 175 15.32 15.99 10.11
CA HIS A 175 15.22 14.86 9.21
C HIS A 175 16.23 14.99 8.06
N PRO A 176 16.94 13.92 7.66
CA PRO A 176 18.05 14.00 6.71
C PRO A 176 17.70 14.58 5.33
N ARG A 177 16.44 14.42 4.90
CA ARG A 177 15.91 14.89 3.61
C ARG A 177 14.82 15.96 3.74
N LEU A 178 14.80 16.70 4.85
CA LEU A 178 13.89 17.82 5.05
C LEU A 178 14.43 19.09 4.38
N ARG A 179 13.60 19.74 3.58
CA ARG A 179 13.83 21.09 3.04
C ARG A 179 12.75 22.03 3.55
N VAL A 180 13.16 23.08 4.24
CA VAL A 180 12.25 24.06 4.83
C VAL A 180 12.33 25.38 4.07
N ARG A 181 11.18 25.97 3.77
CA ARG A 181 11.04 27.28 3.13
C ARG A 181 10.09 28.14 3.95
N TRP A 182 10.62 29.24 4.47
CA TRP A 182 9.83 30.29 5.09
C TRP A 182 9.33 31.25 4.01
N VAL A 183 8.05 31.55 4.03
CA VAL A 183 7.36 32.39 3.04
C VAL A 183 6.80 33.60 3.77
N MET A 184 7.30 34.80 3.44
CA MET A 184 6.78 36.03 4.02
C MET A 184 5.35 36.30 3.55
N ARG A 185 4.41 36.46 4.48
CA ARG A 185 3.01 36.73 4.15
C ARG A 185 2.86 38.15 3.60
N ARG A 186 2.47 38.28 2.33
CA ARG A 186 2.05 39.56 1.71
C ARG A 186 0.53 39.65 1.59
N ASP A 187 -0.09 38.52 1.27
CA ASP A 187 -1.52 38.33 1.08
C ASP A 187 -1.90 36.85 1.30
N GLU A 188 -3.17 36.50 1.12
CA GLU A 188 -3.68 35.12 1.25
C GLU A 188 -3.15 34.14 0.17
N LYS A 189 -2.49 34.64 -0.88
CA LYS A 189 -1.95 33.84 -1.98
C LYS A 189 -0.48 33.50 -1.80
N SER A 190 0.24 34.26 -0.98
CA SER A 190 1.69 34.19 -0.80
C SER A 190 2.19 32.76 -0.56
N LEU A 191 1.55 32.02 0.36
CA LEU A 191 1.90 30.62 0.63
C LEU A 191 1.66 29.69 -0.57
N ALA A 192 0.54 29.86 -1.30
CA ALA A 192 0.27 29.09 -2.50
C ALA A 192 1.25 29.44 -3.62
N GLU A 193 1.58 30.72 -3.79
CA GLU A 193 2.53 31.24 -4.78
C GLU A 193 3.93 30.68 -4.65
N ALA A 194 4.39 30.47 -3.42
CA ALA A 194 5.72 29.98 -3.09
C ALA A 194 5.95 28.50 -3.45
N ILE A 195 4.89 27.70 -3.59
CA ILE A 195 5.03 26.27 -3.91
C ILE A 195 5.64 26.10 -5.31
N GLU A 196 6.77 25.40 -5.41
CA GLU A 196 7.48 25.22 -6.67
C GLU A 196 6.63 24.59 -7.77
N ASN A 197 6.78 25.13 -8.99
CA ASN A 197 6.25 24.51 -10.20
C ASN A 197 7.16 23.38 -10.66
N ARG A 198 6.97 22.20 -10.08
CA ARG A 198 7.66 20.96 -10.44
C ARG A 198 6.70 19.77 -10.44
N ASP A 199 7.18 18.62 -10.86
CA ASP A 199 6.41 17.38 -10.77
C ASP A 199 6.22 16.95 -9.31
N TRP A 200 4.97 16.94 -8.85
CA TRP A 200 4.54 16.50 -7.53
C TRP A 200 3.84 15.13 -7.55
N SER A 201 3.99 14.37 -8.65
CA SER A 201 3.43 13.01 -8.79
C SER A 201 3.69 12.14 -7.56
N ASP A 202 2.63 11.54 -7.03
CA ASP A 202 2.65 10.63 -5.88
C ASP A 202 3.19 11.23 -4.56
N TRP A 203 3.19 12.56 -4.41
CA TRP A 203 3.44 13.21 -3.12
C TRP A 203 2.18 13.23 -2.25
N TYR A 204 2.35 13.16 -0.93
CA TYR A 204 1.25 13.36 0.02
C TYR A 204 1.30 14.78 0.59
N ALA A 205 0.19 15.52 0.47
CA ALA A 205 0.11 16.89 0.95
C ALA A 205 -0.61 16.98 2.31
N TRP A 206 0.07 17.56 3.31
CA TRP A 206 -0.51 17.94 4.60
C TRP A 206 -0.55 19.46 4.69
N ALA A 207 -1.73 20.04 4.41
CA ALA A 207 -1.95 21.48 4.37
C ALA A 207 -2.81 21.92 5.56
N THR A 208 -2.18 22.57 6.55
CA THR A 208 -2.84 23.08 7.74
C THR A 208 -2.59 24.56 8.11
N PRO A 209 -2.50 25.49 7.14
CA PRO A 209 -2.31 26.92 7.43
C PRO A 209 -3.61 27.60 7.90
N GLU A 210 -3.55 28.92 8.06
CA GLU A 210 -4.70 29.82 8.18
C GLU A 210 -5.73 29.59 7.05
N ALA A 211 -7.03 29.76 7.37
CA ALA A 211 -8.11 29.33 6.48
C ALA A 211 -8.14 30.02 5.10
N ALA A 212 -7.78 31.30 5.02
CA ALA A 212 -7.75 32.00 3.75
C ALA A 212 -6.59 31.50 2.86
N ALA A 213 -5.40 31.33 3.44
CA ALA A 213 -4.25 30.71 2.78
C ALA A 213 -4.56 29.27 2.33
N LEU A 214 -5.24 28.47 3.17
CA LEU A 214 -5.64 27.11 2.83
C LEU A 214 -6.54 27.06 1.58
N LYS A 215 -7.44 28.04 1.40
CA LYS A 215 -8.31 28.11 0.22
C LYS A 215 -7.49 28.23 -1.06
N CYS A 216 -6.50 29.13 -1.07
CA CYS A 216 -5.59 29.33 -2.20
C CYS A 216 -4.71 28.11 -2.46
N VAL A 217 -4.11 27.54 -1.40
CA VAL A 217 -3.28 26.33 -1.49
C VAL A 217 -4.07 25.16 -2.07
N ARG A 218 -5.30 24.93 -1.62
CA ARG A 218 -6.13 23.81 -2.09
C ARG A 218 -6.50 23.95 -3.57
N VAL A 219 -6.76 25.17 -4.04
CA VAL A 219 -7.02 25.45 -5.47
C VAL A 219 -5.78 25.10 -6.28
N ARG A 220 -4.60 25.58 -5.87
CA ARG A 220 -3.35 25.30 -6.58
C ARG A 220 -2.98 23.81 -6.60
N LEU A 221 -3.03 23.13 -5.45
CA LEU A 221 -2.74 21.69 -5.36
C LEU A 221 -3.66 20.88 -6.31
N ARG A 222 -4.96 21.20 -6.35
CA ARG A 222 -5.95 20.47 -7.14
C ARG A 222 -5.92 20.83 -8.63
N ASP A 223 -5.97 22.12 -8.96
CA ASP A 223 -6.27 22.59 -10.31
C ASP A 223 -5.01 22.70 -11.18
N GLU A 224 -3.90 23.13 -10.57
CA GLU A 224 -2.59 23.29 -11.22
C GLU A 224 -1.77 21.99 -11.15
N PHE A 225 -1.53 21.44 -9.96
CA PHE A 225 -0.67 20.25 -9.79
C PHE A 225 -1.40 18.91 -9.94
N GLY A 226 -2.73 18.89 -9.81
CA GLY A 226 -3.57 17.71 -10.04
C GLY A 226 -3.72 16.75 -8.85
N PHE A 227 -3.38 17.18 -7.62
CA PHE A 227 -3.46 16.31 -6.43
C PHE A 227 -4.87 15.68 -6.27
N PRO A 228 -4.96 14.35 -6.14
CA PRO A 228 -6.19 13.64 -5.79
C PRO A 228 -6.66 14.06 -4.40
N LYS A 229 -7.98 14.15 -4.20
CA LYS A 229 -8.56 14.49 -2.88
C LYS A 229 -8.12 13.54 -1.76
N SER A 230 -7.83 12.28 -2.08
CA SER A 230 -7.37 11.28 -1.12
C SER A 230 -5.93 11.50 -0.63
N GLU A 231 -5.12 12.23 -1.40
CA GLU A 231 -3.69 12.50 -1.12
C GLU A 231 -3.47 13.91 -0.54
N ILE A 232 -4.55 14.60 -0.17
CA ILE A 232 -4.51 15.91 0.47
C ILE A 232 -5.22 15.82 1.83
N HIS A 233 -4.48 16.02 2.91
CA HIS A 233 -5.06 16.44 4.17
C HIS A 233 -5.13 17.97 4.19
N ALA A 234 -6.34 18.53 4.30
CA ALA A 234 -6.56 19.97 4.28
C ALA A 234 -7.46 20.38 5.45
N GLN A 235 -6.90 21.09 6.43
CA GLN A 235 -7.64 21.56 7.60
C GLN A 235 -7.10 22.89 8.10
N ALA A 236 -7.95 23.92 8.19
CA ALA A 236 -7.51 25.20 8.72
C ALA A 236 -7.33 25.11 10.24
N TYR A 237 -6.19 25.58 10.75
CA TYR A 237 -5.91 25.57 12.19
C TYR A 237 -6.49 26.80 12.90
N TRP A 238 -6.60 27.93 12.18
CA TRP A 238 -7.15 29.17 12.71
C TRP A 238 -7.62 30.12 11.60
N ASN A 239 -8.30 31.19 11.98
CA ASN A 239 -8.77 32.26 11.09
C ASN A 239 -8.15 33.58 11.55
N ALA A 240 -7.51 34.32 10.64
CA ALA A 240 -6.96 35.64 10.95
C ALA A 240 -8.07 36.66 11.29
N GLY A 241 -7.82 37.53 12.27
CA GLY A 241 -8.70 38.64 12.63
C GLY A 241 -10.05 38.28 13.27
N ARG A 242 -10.29 37.01 13.65
CA ARG A 242 -11.53 36.58 14.35
C ARG A 242 -11.25 35.98 15.73
N ALA A 243 -11.94 36.48 16.75
CA ALA A 243 -12.01 35.83 18.05
C ALA A 243 -12.80 34.52 17.92
N MET A 244 -12.11 33.38 18.00
CA MET A 244 -12.72 32.07 17.77
C MET A 244 -13.08 31.33 19.06
N GLY A 245 -14.32 30.85 19.14
CA GLY A 245 -14.83 29.83 20.05
C GLY A 245 -16.38 29.78 20.05
N THR A 246 -16.97 28.59 20.01
CA THR A 246 -18.42 28.40 20.18
C THR A 246 -18.79 28.43 21.67
N HIS A 247 -19.87 29.14 22.02
CA HIS A 247 -20.30 29.34 23.40
C HIS A 247 -21.08 28.14 23.97
N ARG A 248 -21.02 27.97 25.30
CA ARG A 248 -21.76 26.93 26.03
C ARG A 248 -23.24 27.27 26.28
N ALA A 249 -23.72 28.45 25.87
CA ALA A 249 -25.12 28.88 25.97
C ALA A 249 -25.68 29.25 24.58
N THR A 250 -26.69 28.47 24.15
CA THR A 250 -27.61 28.66 23.01
C THR A 250 -26.98 29.04 21.65
N GLU A 251 -26.99 28.08 20.71
CA GLU A 251 -26.63 28.31 19.29
C GLU A 251 -27.73 29.06 18.53
N PRO A 252 -27.35 29.96 17.61
CA PRO A 252 -27.95 30.02 16.28
C PRO A 252 -27.03 29.31 15.27
N ALA A 253 -27.65 28.63 14.31
CA ALA A 253 -26.99 27.90 13.24
C ALA A 253 -26.05 28.80 12.43
N ALA A 254 -24.81 28.35 12.23
CA ALA A 254 -23.87 28.99 11.32
C ALA A 254 -24.25 28.66 9.87
N THR A 255 -24.67 29.67 9.13
CA THR A 255 -24.84 29.66 7.67
C THR A 255 -23.46 29.58 7.00
N GLU A 256 -23.27 28.60 6.13
CA GLU A 256 -22.18 28.59 5.16
C GLU A 256 -22.37 29.77 4.17
N PRO A 257 -21.37 30.63 3.93
CA PRO A 257 -21.47 31.61 2.87
C PRO A 257 -21.32 30.94 1.50
N GLU A 258 -22.30 31.17 0.64
CA GLU A 258 -22.30 30.80 -0.78
C GLU A 258 -21.12 31.41 -1.55
N VAL A 259 -20.71 30.66 -2.57
CA VAL A 259 -19.55 30.90 -3.43
C VAL A 259 -19.83 32.04 -4.40
N GLY A 260 -19.22 33.21 -4.17
CA GLY A 260 -19.01 34.21 -5.21
C GLY A 260 -17.70 33.93 -5.95
N ALA A 261 -17.79 33.61 -7.25
CA ALA A 261 -16.63 33.54 -8.13
C ALA A 261 -16.08 34.95 -8.38
N ALA A 262 -14.78 35.16 -8.13
CA ALA A 262 -14.08 36.40 -8.51
C ALA A 262 -13.15 36.15 -9.72
N PRO A 263 -12.92 37.16 -10.57
CA PRO A 263 -12.29 36.99 -11.88
C PRO A 263 -10.77 36.80 -11.77
N GLN A 264 -10.22 36.02 -12.71
CA GLN A 264 -8.78 35.82 -12.89
C GLN A 264 -8.13 37.05 -13.54
N PRO A 265 -6.93 37.48 -13.12
CA PRO A 265 -6.01 38.19 -13.99
C PRO A 265 -5.20 37.18 -14.81
N GLU A 266 -5.19 37.38 -16.13
CA GLU A 266 -4.28 36.70 -17.06
C GLU A 266 -2.85 37.20 -16.86
N SER A 267 -1.97 36.31 -16.44
CA SER A 267 -0.56 36.36 -16.83
C SER A 267 -0.10 34.94 -17.18
N ALA A 268 0.32 34.77 -18.43
CA ALA A 268 0.75 33.50 -18.99
C ALA A 268 2.10 33.09 -18.40
N VAL A 269 2.07 32.36 -17.29
CA VAL A 269 3.17 31.52 -16.82
C VAL A 269 3.00 30.14 -17.46
N PRO A 270 4.08 29.48 -17.93
CA PRO A 270 3.98 28.15 -18.54
C PRO A 270 3.17 27.20 -17.66
N ALA A 271 2.24 26.46 -18.28
CA ALA A 271 1.33 25.57 -17.59
C ALA A 271 2.11 24.60 -16.68
N PRO A 272 1.76 24.50 -15.38
CA PRO A 272 2.41 23.57 -14.46
C PRO A 272 2.19 22.14 -14.95
N ALA A 273 3.23 21.31 -14.83
CA ALA A 273 3.14 19.89 -15.18
C ALA A 273 2.15 19.21 -14.23
N ARG A 274 0.97 18.84 -14.73
CA ARG A 274 0.02 18.01 -13.98
C ARG A 274 0.68 16.66 -13.69
N GLY A 275 0.84 16.35 -12.42
CA GLY A 275 1.44 15.08 -11.99
C GLY A 275 0.57 13.88 -12.40
N SER A 276 1.23 12.73 -12.56
CA SER A 276 0.58 11.41 -12.65
C SER A 276 0.38 10.85 -11.23
N TRP A 277 -0.76 10.20 -10.98
CA TRP A 277 -1.12 9.77 -9.62
C TRP A 277 -1.50 8.29 -9.57
N ARG A 278 -0.82 7.53 -8.71
CA ARG A 278 -1.17 6.14 -8.37
C ARG A 278 -2.56 6.02 -7.78
N ALA A 279 -3.00 7.01 -7.00
CA ALA A 279 -4.36 7.04 -6.45
C ALA A 279 -5.45 7.04 -7.53
N GLN A 280 -5.16 7.57 -8.72
CA GLN A 280 -6.08 7.60 -9.86
C GLN A 280 -5.94 6.36 -10.77
N ALA A 281 -5.02 5.44 -10.47
CA ALA A 281 -4.73 4.30 -11.34
C ALA A 281 -5.96 3.38 -11.52
N ALA A 282 -6.73 3.12 -10.45
CA ALA A 282 -7.96 2.33 -10.55
C ALA A 282 -8.99 2.95 -11.52
N SER A 283 -9.16 4.28 -11.49
CA SER A 283 -10.15 4.96 -12.33
C SER A 283 -9.71 5.01 -13.81
N ARG A 284 -8.40 5.06 -14.07
CA ARG A 284 -7.81 4.92 -15.41
C ARG A 284 -8.05 3.52 -15.98
N LEU A 285 -7.81 2.48 -15.17
CA LEU A 285 -8.05 1.09 -15.60
C LEU A 285 -9.52 0.81 -15.90
N LEU A 286 -10.42 1.31 -15.07
CA LEU A 286 -11.87 1.12 -15.20
C LEU A 286 -12.54 2.11 -16.15
N ALA A 287 -11.80 3.07 -16.73
CA ALA A 287 -12.36 4.08 -17.63
C ALA A 287 -13.18 3.48 -18.79
N PRO A 288 -12.74 2.40 -19.47
CA PRO A 288 -13.53 1.75 -20.53
C PRO A 288 -14.83 1.11 -20.04
N LEU A 289 -14.94 0.81 -18.74
CA LEU A 289 -16.07 0.12 -18.13
C LEU A 289 -17.06 1.07 -17.45
N LYS A 290 -16.79 2.38 -17.40
CA LYS A 290 -17.66 3.35 -16.71
C LYS A 290 -19.11 3.30 -17.19
N LEU A 291 -19.33 3.31 -18.51
CA LEU A 291 -20.67 3.27 -19.08
C LEU A 291 -21.38 1.93 -18.78
N PRO A 292 -20.77 0.75 -19.04
CA PRO A 292 -21.36 -0.52 -18.62
C PRO A 292 -21.70 -0.62 -17.13
N LEU A 293 -20.85 -0.12 -16.24
CA LEU A 293 -21.09 -0.13 -14.79
C LEU A 293 -22.25 0.79 -14.38
N VAL A 294 -22.38 1.96 -15.01
CA VAL A 294 -23.53 2.85 -14.75
C VAL A 294 -24.82 2.21 -15.26
N LEU A 295 -24.81 1.65 -16.47
CA LEU A 295 -25.96 0.96 -17.04
C LEU A 295 -26.35 -0.26 -16.19
N SER A 296 -25.38 -1.03 -15.70
CA SER A 296 -25.66 -2.18 -14.83
C SER A 296 -26.30 -1.77 -13.52
N GLY A 297 -25.87 -0.64 -12.92
CA GLY A 297 -26.51 -0.08 -11.74
C GLY A 297 -27.97 0.29 -12.00
N VAL A 298 -28.27 0.99 -13.11
CA VAL A 298 -29.64 1.36 -13.48
C VAL A 298 -30.50 0.12 -13.76
N LEU A 299 -30.00 -0.84 -14.53
CA LEU A 299 -30.72 -2.09 -14.81
C LEU A 299 -30.93 -2.91 -13.53
N ALA A 300 -29.93 -2.99 -12.65
CA ALA A 300 -30.05 -3.68 -11.37
C ALA A 300 -31.14 -3.06 -10.49
N ALA A 301 -31.25 -1.73 -10.46
CA ALA A 301 -32.34 -1.05 -9.76
C ALA A 301 -33.72 -1.46 -10.33
N LEU A 302 -33.88 -1.43 -11.65
CA LEU A 302 -35.13 -1.82 -12.32
C LEU A 302 -35.48 -3.31 -12.08
N VAL A 303 -34.50 -4.19 -12.21
CA VAL A 303 -34.63 -5.63 -11.93
C VAL A 303 -35.05 -5.86 -10.49
N THR A 304 -34.42 -5.16 -9.55
CA THR A 304 -34.76 -5.26 -8.12
C THR A 304 -36.20 -4.84 -7.87
N LEU A 305 -36.67 -3.73 -8.46
CA LEU A 305 -38.06 -3.30 -8.35
C LEU A 305 -39.03 -4.29 -8.98
N ALA A 306 -38.69 -4.86 -10.15
CA ALA A 306 -39.48 -5.89 -10.80
C ALA A 306 -39.58 -7.18 -9.95
N GLN A 307 -38.51 -7.55 -9.24
CA GLN A 307 -38.51 -8.68 -8.31
C GLN A 307 -39.30 -8.41 -7.02
N LEU A 308 -39.51 -7.15 -6.64
CA LEU A 308 -40.36 -6.78 -5.51
C LEU A 308 -41.85 -6.77 -5.86
N ALA A 309 -42.21 -6.50 -7.13
CA ALA A 309 -43.60 -6.38 -7.57
C ALA A 309 -44.48 -7.62 -7.29
N PRO A 310 -44.01 -8.88 -7.45
CA PRO A 310 -44.80 -10.07 -7.10
C PRO A 310 -45.25 -10.10 -5.63
N PHE A 311 -44.46 -9.54 -4.71
CA PHE A 311 -44.84 -9.49 -3.30
C PHE A 311 -45.97 -8.49 -3.03
N VAL A 312 -46.00 -7.38 -3.79
CA VAL A 312 -47.13 -6.44 -3.76
C VAL A 312 -48.38 -7.10 -4.32
N LEU A 313 -48.25 -7.84 -5.42
CA LEU A 313 -49.38 -8.59 -6.00
C LEU A 313 -49.86 -9.73 -5.10
N LEU A 314 -48.97 -10.36 -4.31
CA LEU A 314 -49.35 -11.36 -3.32
C LEU A 314 -50.26 -10.76 -2.23
N VAL A 315 -49.99 -9.52 -1.81
CA VAL A 315 -50.85 -8.78 -0.88
C VAL A 315 -52.21 -8.49 -1.53
N GLU A 316 -52.21 -8.03 -2.78
CA GLU A 316 -53.46 -7.74 -3.49
C GLU A 316 -54.30 -9.01 -3.69
N LEU A 317 -53.65 -10.12 -4.02
CA LEU A 317 -54.28 -11.44 -4.10
C LEU A 317 -54.91 -11.85 -2.75
N SER A 318 -54.23 -11.55 -1.64
CA SER A 318 -54.76 -11.79 -0.29
C SER A 318 -55.98 -10.90 0.01
N ARG A 319 -55.97 -9.61 -0.39
CA ARG A 319 -57.13 -8.71 -0.28
C ARG A 319 -58.33 -9.25 -1.06
N LEU A 320 -58.10 -9.64 -2.31
CA LEU A 320 -59.15 -10.17 -3.19
C LEU A 320 -59.77 -11.45 -2.61
N LEU A 321 -58.94 -12.34 -2.06
CA LEU A 321 -59.40 -13.58 -1.44
C LEU A 321 -60.25 -13.30 -0.19
N VAL A 322 -59.81 -12.38 0.68
CA VAL A 322 -60.56 -11.99 1.90
C VAL A 322 -61.87 -11.28 1.56
N SER A 323 -61.90 -10.49 0.49
CA SER A 323 -63.12 -9.80 0.02
C SER A 323 -64.14 -10.70 -0.68
N GLY A 324 -63.83 -11.99 -0.88
CA GLY A 324 -64.69 -12.93 -1.61
C GLY A 324 -64.80 -12.66 -3.11
N ALA A 325 -63.75 -12.09 -3.73
CA ALA A 325 -63.74 -11.78 -5.16
C ALA A 325 -63.86 -13.05 -6.03
N GLY A 326 -64.44 -12.91 -7.24
CA GLY A 326 -64.62 -14.02 -8.17
C GLY A 326 -63.29 -14.60 -8.69
N ALA A 327 -63.26 -15.93 -8.91
CA ALA A 327 -62.07 -16.69 -9.28
C ALA A 327 -61.26 -16.12 -10.46
N HIS A 328 -61.94 -15.54 -11.46
CA HIS A 328 -61.29 -14.90 -12.61
C HIS A 328 -60.30 -13.79 -12.20
N ARG A 329 -60.65 -12.94 -11.23
CA ARG A 329 -59.77 -11.86 -10.76
C ARG A 329 -58.57 -12.42 -9.99
N LEU A 330 -58.76 -13.48 -9.19
CA LEU A 330 -57.66 -14.14 -8.48
C LEU A 330 -56.65 -14.75 -9.46
N PHE A 331 -57.13 -15.46 -10.49
CA PHE A 331 -56.24 -16.02 -11.51
C PHE A 331 -55.49 -14.95 -12.29
N THR A 332 -56.15 -13.83 -12.63
CA THR A 332 -55.51 -12.71 -13.35
C THR A 332 -54.34 -12.14 -12.54
N VAL A 333 -54.55 -11.85 -11.25
CA VAL A 333 -53.48 -11.34 -10.37
C VAL A 333 -52.40 -12.38 -10.12
N GLY A 334 -52.78 -13.66 -9.94
CA GLY A 334 -51.84 -14.76 -9.76
C GLY A 334 -50.92 -14.97 -10.96
N PHE A 335 -51.47 -15.01 -12.18
CA PHE A 335 -50.67 -15.12 -13.40
C PHE A 335 -49.82 -13.87 -13.64
N ALA A 336 -50.31 -12.68 -13.32
CA ALA A 336 -49.51 -11.46 -13.37
C ALA A 336 -48.31 -11.52 -12.40
N ALA A 337 -48.51 -12.03 -11.18
CA ALA A 337 -47.43 -12.20 -10.20
C ALA A 337 -46.37 -13.20 -10.66
N VAL A 338 -46.80 -14.36 -11.19
CA VAL A 338 -45.89 -15.37 -11.75
C VAL A 338 -45.15 -14.81 -12.98
N GLY A 339 -45.85 -14.07 -13.85
CA GLY A 339 -45.26 -13.42 -15.01
C GLY A 339 -44.20 -12.38 -14.65
N LEU A 340 -44.46 -11.53 -13.65
CA LEU A 340 -43.49 -10.56 -13.14
C LEU A 340 -42.30 -11.24 -12.44
N LEU A 341 -42.54 -12.32 -11.70
CA LEU A 341 -41.47 -13.10 -11.07
C LEU A 341 -40.56 -13.74 -12.13
N GLY A 342 -41.14 -14.36 -13.16
CA GLY A 342 -40.41 -14.91 -14.30
C GLY A 342 -39.64 -13.85 -15.07
N THR A 343 -40.27 -12.70 -15.34
CA THR A 343 -39.63 -11.56 -16.02
C THR A 343 -38.47 -11.01 -15.19
N GLY A 344 -38.64 -10.82 -13.89
CA GLY A 344 -37.58 -10.36 -12.99
C GLY A 344 -36.40 -11.33 -12.91
N ALA A 345 -36.66 -12.65 -12.92
CA ALA A 345 -35.62 -13.67 -12.97
C ALA A 345 -34.87 -13.68 -14.33
N LEU A 346 -35.60 -13.56 -15.44
CA LEU A 346 -35.02 -13.49 -16.79
C LEU A 346 -34.17 -12.24 -16.98
N LEU A 347 -34.65 -11.07 -16.53
CA LEU A 347 -33.88 -9.82 -16.61
C LEU A 347 -32.63 -9.88 -15.72
N ALA A 348 -32.72 -10.48 -14.53
CA ALA A 348 -31.55 -10.71 -13.68
C ALA A 348 -30.53 -11.63 -14.35
N ALA A 349 -30.97 -12.75 -14.91
CA ALA A 349 -30.11 -13.67 -15.65
C ALA A 349 -29.46 -13.01 -16.88
N ALA A 350 -30.22 -12.22 -17.64
CA ALA A 350 -29.72 -11.47 -18.79
C ALA A 350 -28.69 -10.41 -18.38
N LEU A 351 -28.95 -9.66 -17.30
CA LEU A 351 -28.01 -8.67 -16.74
C LEU A 351 -26.70 -9.34 -16.31
N THR A 352 -26.79 -10.42 -15.55
CA THR A 352 -25.64 -11.19 -15.07
C THR A 352 -24.84 -11.76 -16.24
N LEU A 353 -25.49 -12.37 -17.23
CA LEU A 353 -24.83 -12.90 -18.43
C LEU A 353 -24.12 -11.79 -19.21
N TRP A 354 -24.79 -10.66 -19.45
CA TRP A 354 -24.22 -9.51 -20.14
C TRP A 354 -22.97 -8.97 -19.43
N LEU A 355 -23.01 -8.85 -18.10
CA LEU A 355 -21.86 -8.45 -17.28
C LEU A 355 -20.71 -9.45 -17.33
N HIS A 356 -20.98 -10.75 -17.23
CA HIS A 356 -19.93 -11.78 -17.36
C HIS A 356 -19.27 -11.78 -18.74
N VAL A 357 -20.00 -11.49 -19.81
CA VAL A 357 -19.43 -11.36 -21.16
C VAL A 357 -18.51 -10.13 -21.26
N ILE A 358 -18.92 -9.00 -20.68
CA ILE A 358 -18.09 -7.78 -20.62
C ILE A 358 -16.82 -8.04 -19.83
N ASP A 359 -16.95 -8.61 -18.63
CA ASP A 359 -15.83 -8.93 -17.76
C ASP A 359 -14.86 -9.92 -18.44
N ALA A 360 -15.35 -10.99 -19.06
CA ALA A 360 -14.49 -11.96 -19.74
C ALA A 360 -13.64 -11.31 -20.85
N ARG A 361 -14.22 -10.38 -21.63
CA ARG A 361 -13.48 -9.62 -22.66
C ARG A 361 -12.44 -8.69 -22.02
N PHE A 362 -12.83 -7.99 -20.97
CA PHE A 362 -11.95 -7.07 -20.26
C PHE A 362 -10.79 -7.81 -19.58
N ALA A 363 -11.08 -8.88 -18.84
CA ALA A 363 -10.09 -9.73 -18.17
C ALA A 363 -9.13 -10.37 -19.17
N ARG A 364 -9.59 -10.80 -20.35
CA ARG A 364 -8.71 -11.28 -21.43
C ARG A 364 -7.75 -10.19 -21.90
N ALA A 365 -8.26 -9.00 -22.21
CA ALA A 365 -7.43 -7.88 -22.65
C ALA A 365 -6.42 -7.46 -21.58
N LEU A 366 -6.85 -7.43 -20.31
CA LEU A 366 -6.00 -7.12 -19.17
C LEU A 366 -4.89 -8.16 -18.98
N ARG A 367 -5.21 -9.47 -19.02
CA ARG A 367 -4.21 -10.53 -18.90
C ARG A 367 -3.17 -10.46 -20.03
N LEU A 368 -3.59 -10.18 -21.26
CA LEU A 368 -2.65 -9.97 -22.37
C LEU A 368 -1.75 -8.75 -22.16
N ARG A 369 -2.31 -7.63 -21.67
CA ARG A 369 -1.53 -6.44 -21.31
C ARG A 369 -0.54 -6.74 -20.18
N LEU A 370 -0.95 -7.48 -19.15
CA LEU A 370 -0.08 -7.88 -18.04
C LEU A 370 1.04 -8.81 -18.52
N LEU A 371 0.74 -9.83 -19.32
CA LEU A 371 1.76 -10.73 -19.87
C LEU A 371 2.76 -9.98 -20.75
N SER A 372 2.27 -9.09 -21.63
CA SER A 372 3.14 -8.23 -22.42
C SER A 372 3.97 -7.30 -21.54
N LYS A 373 3.40 -6.74 -20.47
CA LYS A 373 4.11 -5.87 -19.53
C LYS A 373 5.22 -6.64 -18.81
N LEU A 374 4.91 -7.79 -18.23
CA LEU A 374 5.87 -8.64 -17.52
C LEU A 374 7.07 -9.03 -18.41
N SER A 375 6.87 -9.21 -19.73
CA SER A 375 7.97 -9.50 -20.66
C SER A 375 8.92 -8.33 -20.94
N ARG A 376 8.53 -7.09 -20.59
CA ARG A 376 9.28 -5.85 -20.88
C ARG A 376 9.78 -5.13 -19.63
N LEU A 377 9.36 -5.58 -18.45
CA LEU A 377 9.87 -5.05 -17.20
C LEU A 377 11.33 -5.45 -17.00
N PRO A 378 12.14 -4.60 -16.34
CA PRO A 378 13.51 -4.96 -16.01
C PRO A 378 13.57 -6.25 -15.18
N LEU A 379 14.53 -7.13 -15.44
CA LEU A 379 14.68 -8.39 -14.68
C LEU A 379 14.83 -8.14 -13.17
N GLY A 380 15.42 -7.02 -12.80
CA GLY A 380 15.55 -6.61 -11.41
C GLY A 380 14.22 -6.33 -10.69
N TRP A 381 13.14 -6.04 -11.43
CA TRP A 381 11.80 -5.90 -10.87
C TRP A 381 11.28 -7.23 -10.29
N PHE A 382 11.70 -8.36 -10.88
CA PHE A 382 11.36 -9.70 -10.41
C PHE A 382 12.23 -10.14 -9.23
N THR A 383 13.54 -9.82 -9.23
CA THR A 383 14.42 -10.19 -8.11
C THR A 383 14.04 -9.51 -6.80
N SER A 384 13.40 -8.34 -6.86
CA SER A 384 12.91 -7.64 -5.66
C SER A 384 11.53 -8.12 -5.18
N ARG A 385 10.90 -9.09 -5.85
CA ARG A 385 9.52 -9.53 -5.57
C ARG A 385 9.45 -11.05 -5.45
N GLY A 386 8.87 -11.53 -4.35
CA GLY A 386 8.60 -12.96 -4.17
C GLY A 386 7.49 -13.47 -5.10
N SER A 387 7.48 -14.78 -5.34
CA SER A 387 6.48 -15.48 -6.15
C SER A 387 5.03 -15.20 -5.71
N GLY A 388 4.81 -14.97 -4.41
CA GLY A 388 3.50 -14.58 -3.85
C GLY A 388 3.00 -13.24 -4.37
N SER A 389 3.88 -12.26 -4.59
CA SER A 389 3.50 -10.94 -5.15
C SER A 389 3.05 -11.07 -6.61
N ILE A 390 3.74 -11.90 -7.39
CA ILE A 390 3.36 -12.20 -8.78
C ILE A 390 2.05 -12.97 -8.85
N LYS A 391 1.85 -13.98 -7.99
CA LYS A 391 0.57 -14.70 -7.88
C LYS A 391 -0.57 -13.74 -7.55
N LYS A 392 -0.36 -12.82 -6.61
CA LYS A 392 -1.36 -11.82 -6.24
C LYS A 392 -1.77 -10.98 -7.45
N LEU A 393 -0.79 -10.46 -8.21
CA LEU A 393 -1.03 -9.66 -9.40
C LEU A 393 -1.79 -10.43 -10.50
N VAL A 394 -1.35 -11.64 -10.82
CA VAL A 394 -1.88 -12.40 -11.97
C VAL A 394 -3.21 -13.08 -11.64
N THR A 395 -3.38 -13.56 -10.41
CA THR A 395 -4.52 -14.38 -10.01
C THR A 395 -5.45 -13.64 -9.05
N ASP A 396 -4.97 -13.27 -7.87
CA ASP A 396 -5.86 -12.81 -6.78
C ASP A 396 -6.50 -11.45 -7.11
N ASP A 397 -5.72 -10.51 -7.65
CA ASP A 397 -6.22 -9.19 -8.04
C ASP A 397 -7.13 -9.25 -9.26
N THR A 398 -6.88 -10.17 -10.21
CA THR A 398 -7.79 -10.35 -11.36
C THR A 398 -9.12 -10.99 -10.94
N LEU A 399 -9.13 -11.83 -9.90
CA LEU A 399 -10.35 -12.37 -9.29
C LEU A 399 -11.11 -11.31 -8.49
N ALA A 400 -10.41 -10.45 -7.74
CA ALA A 400 -11.06 -9.32 -7.05
C ALA A 400 -11.70 -8.34 -8.05
N LEU A 401 -11.04 -8.12 -9.20
CA LEU A 401 -11.54 -7.29 -10.29
C LEU A 401 -12.76 -7.90 -10.97
N HIS A 402 -12.80 -9.22 -11.14
CA HIS A 402 -13.97 -9.93 -11.64
C HIS A 402 -15.21 -9.59 -10.82
N TYR A 403 -15.15 -9.76 -9.49
CA TYR A 403 -16.27 -9.43 -8.61
C TYR A 403 -16.69 -7.95 -8.72
N LEU A 404 -15.73 -7.03 -8.82
CA LEU A 404 -16.01 -5.60 -9.00
C LEU A 404 -16.85 -5.31 -10.24
N VAL A 405 -16.47 -5.93 -11.36
CA VAL A 405 -17.09 -5.67 -12.66
C VAL A 405 -18.44 -6.38 -12.79
N THR A 406 -18.58 -7.60 -12.27
CA THR A 406 -19.78 -8.42 -12.50
C THR A 406 -20.83 -8.33 -11.40
N HIS A 407 -20.44 -8.22 -10.12
CA HIS A 407 -21.36 -8.40 -8.99
C HIS A 407 -21.42 -7.18 -8.08
N ALA A 408 -20.31 -6.50 -7.80
CA ALA A 408 -20.25 -5.47 -6.77
C ALA A 408 -21.24 -4.32 -7.00
N VAL A 409 -21.36 -3.82 -8.24
CA VAL A 409 -22.28 -2.72 -8.56
C VAL A 409 -23.75 -3.16 -8.48
N PRO A 410 -24.18 -4.26 -9.17
CA PRO A 410 -25.54 -4.78 -9.00
C PRO A 410 -25.89 -5.09 -7.54
N ASP A 411 -25.00 -5.74 -6.80
CA ASP A 411 -25.21 -6.10 -5.39
C ASP A 411 -25.36 -4.86 -4.52
N ALA A 412 -24.50 -3.86 -4.69
CA ALA A 412 -24.57 -2.60 -3.93
C ALA A 412 -25.87 -1.84 -4.22
N VAL A 413 -26.26 -1.75 -5.50
CA VAL A 413 -27.51 -1.08 -5.89
C VAL A 413 -28.72 -1.85 -5.36
N ALA A 414 -28.77 -3.18 -5.54
CA ALA A 414 -29.85 -4.00 -5.02
C ALA A 414 -29.96 -3.94 -3.49
N ALA A 415 -28.81 -3.90 -2.79
CA ALA A 415 -28.75 -3.77 -1.34
C ALA A 415 -29.31 -2.42 -0.83
N VAL A 416 -29.34 -1.37 -1.65
CA VAL A 416 -29.94 -0.07 -1.30
C VAL A 416 -31.37 0.05 -1.82
N VAL A 417 -31.61 -0.27 -3.08
CA VAL A 417 -32.92 -0.12 -3.74
C VAL A 417 -33.96 -1.05 -3.14
N ALA A 418 -33.61 -2.30 -2.83
CA ALA A 418 -34.56 -3.25 -2.25
C ALA A 418 -35.14 -2.78 -0.90
N PRO A 419 -34.32 -2.47 0.13
CA PRO A 419 -34.86 -2.01 1.40
C PRO A 419 -35.56 -0.66 1.28
N VAL A 420 -35.05 0.29 0.48
CA VAL A 420 -35.73 1.59 0.28
C VAL A 420 -37.09 1.41 -0.38
N GLY A 421 -37.18 0.59 -1.44
CA GLY A 421 -38.45 0.31 -2.12
C GLY A 421 -39.47 -0.38 -1.22
N VAL A 422 -39.03 -1.39 -0.46
CA VAL A 422 -39.89 -2.04 0.55
C VAL A 422 -40.33 -1.05 1.63
N LEU A 423 -39.43 -0.22 2.14
CA LEU A 423 -39.73 0.75 3.18
C LEU A 423 -40.77 1.78 2.71
N VAL A 424 -40.58 2.36 1.53
CA VAL A 424 -41.53 3.31 0.92
C VAL A 424 -42.90 2.66 0.79
N TYR A 425 -42.96 1.42 0.27
CA TYR A 425 -44.21 0.67 0.17
C TYR A 425 -44.88 0.45 1.53
N LEU A 426 -44.13 -0.01 2.55
CA LEU A 426 -44.67 -0.25 3.89
C LEU A 426 -45.16 1.04 4.56
N PHE A 427 -44.49 2.17 4.34
CA PHE A 427 -44.94 3.48 4.83
C PHE A 427 -46.27 3.94 4.22
N VAL A 428 -46.47 3.65 2.93
CA VAL A 428 -47.74 3.94 2.24
C VAL A 428 -48.87 3.07 2.80
N VAL A 429 -48.58 1.80 3.16
CA VAL A 429 -49.58 0.89 3.75
C VAL A 429 -49.96 1.29 5.17
N ASP A 430 -48.98 1.44 6.07
CA ASP A 430 -49.21 1.95 7.43
C ASP A 430 -47.92 2.52 8.03
N TRP A 431 -47.88 3.85 8.17
CA TRP A 431 -46.70 4.55 8.69
C TRP A 431 -46.36 4.19 10.14
N ARG A 432 -47.32 3.71 10.95
CA ARG A 432 -47.10 3.42 12.38
C ARG A 432 -46.32 2.13 12.56
N VAL A 433 -46.73 1.06 11.87
CA VAL A 433 -45.98 -0.22 11.88
C VAL A 433 -44.63 -0.04 11.18
N ALA A 434 -44.59 0.71 10.08
CA ALA A 434 -43.35 1.01 9.38
C ALA A 434 -42.33 1.74 10.26
N LEU A 435 -42.78 2.67 11.12
CA LEU A 435 -41.90 3.39 12.05
C LEU A 435 -41.29 2.47 13.12
N VAL A 436 -42.00 1.42 13.55
CA VAL A 436 -41.45 0.42 14.48
C VAL A 436 -40.28 -0.35 13.85
N LEU A 437 -40.29 -0.58 12.53
CA LEU A 437 -39.21 -1.28 11.83
C LEU A 437 -37.88 -0.51 11.82
N PHE A 438 -37.92 0.82 12.02
CA PHE A 438 -36.70 1.61 12.17
C PHE A 438 -35.97 1.36 13.49
N GLY A 439 -36.65 0.84 14.51
CA GLY A 439 -36.04 0.57 15.82
C GLY A 439 -34.82 -0.36 15.71
N PRO A 440 -34.97 -1.60 15.20
CA PRO A 440 -33.85 -2.51 15.01
C PRO A 440 -32.78 -1.99 14.05
N VAL A 441 -33.17 -1.22 13.02
CA VAL A 441 -32.25 -0.62 12.05
C VAL A 441 -31.37 0.44 12.72
N LEU A 442 -31.96 1.32 13.54
CA LEU A 442 -31.24 2.32 14.30
C LEU A 442 -30.30 1.67 15.32
N VAL A 443 -30.75 0.60 15.99
CA VAL A 443 -29.89 -0.21 16.87
C VAL A 443 -28.70 -0.78 16.10
N TYR A 444 -28.92 -1.36 14.92
CA TYR A 444 -27.83 -1.84 14.07
C TYR A 444 -26.86 -0.72 13.69
N LEU A 445 -27.35 0.38 13.10
CA LEU A 445 -26.50 1.49 12.63
C LEU A 445 -25.69 2.12 13.76
N THR A 446 -26.31 2.33 14.93
CA THR A 446 -25.64 2.89 16.11
C THR A 446 -24.58 1.94 16.66
N ILE A 447 -24.88 0.63 16.76
CA ILE A 447 -23.92 -0.36 17.23
C ILE A 447 -22.77 -0.52 16.23
N THR A 448 -23.04 -0.66 14.93
CA THR A 448 -21.99 -0.76 13.90
C THR A 448 -21.09 0.47 13.91
N SER A 449 -21.66 1.67 14.00
CA SER A 449 -20.88 2.91 14.13
C SER A 449 -20.04 2.89 15.41
N SER A 450 -20.63 2.54 16.55
CA SER A 450 -19.92 2.40 17.82
C SER A 450 -18.79 1.38 17.75
N LEU A 451 -19.00 0.23 17.08
CA LEU A 451 -18.01 -0.83 16.92
C LEU A 451 -16.84 -0.39 16.03
N THR A 452 -17.12 0.27 14.90
CA THR A 452 -16.08 0.81 14.01
C THR A 452 -15.24 1.85 14.75
N ILE A 453 -15.91 2.78 15.45
CA ILE A 453 -15.28 3.83 16.23
C ILE A 453 -14.44 3.27 17.38
N GLN A 454 -14.99 2.35 18.17
CA GLN A 454 -14.30 1.72 19.31
C GLN A 454 -13.14 0.81 18.86
N SER A 455 -13.23 0.26 17.63
CA SER A 455 -12.15 -0.53 17.07
C SER A 455 -10.99 0.33 16.58
N GLY A 456 -11.25 1.55 16.08
CA GLY A 456 -10.24 2.55 15.76
C GLY A 456 -9.05 1.97 14.99
N PRO A 457 -7.80 2.18 15.45
CA PRO A 457 -6.59 1.73 14.75
C PRO A 457 -6.43 0.21 14.78
N ARG A 458 -7.14 -0.51 15.67
CA ARG A 458 -7.05 -1.97 15.77
C ARG A 458 -7.53 -2.66 14.49
N ILE A 459 -8.39 -2.01 13.70
CA ILE A 459 -8.80 -2.53 12.37
C ILE A 459 -7.59 -2.65 11.45
N VAL A 460 -6.76 -1.59 11.39
CA VAL A 460 -5.54 -1.57 10.56
C VAL A 460 -4.45 -2.45 11.17
N GLN A 461 -4.27 -2.39 12.49
CA GLN A 461 -3.30 -3.26 13.19
C GLN A 461 -3.62 -4.74 12.97
N ALA A 462 -4.89 -5.14 12.91
CA ALA A 462 -5.28 -6.51 12.63
C ALA A 462 -4.83 -6.96 11.24
N GLN A 463 -4.92 -6.08 10.23
CA GLN A 463 -4.40 -6.37 8.89
C GLN A 463 -2.88 -6.54 8.92
N ARG A 464 -2.14 -5.62 9.56
CA ARG A 464 -0.68 -5.71 9.72
C ARG A 464 -0.24 -6.95 10.49
N TRP A 465 -0.96 -7.31 11.56
CA TRP A 465 -0.70 -8.53 12.31
C TRP A 465 -0.95 -9.78 11.47
N ALA A 466 -2.02 -9.79 10.66
CA ALA A 466 -2.29 -10.91 9.75
C ALA A 466 -1.17 -11.08 8.71
N GLU A 467 -0.67 -9.99 8.13
CA GLU A 467 0.47 -10.03 7.21
C GLU A 467 1.76 -10.51 7.87
N LYS A 468 2.10 -9.94 9.04
CA LYS A 468 3.25 -10.35 9.84
C LYS A 468 3.18 -11.84 10.20
N MET A 469 2.00 -12.31 10.60
CA MET A 469 1.76 -13.71 10.94
C MET A 469 1.89 -14.62 9.71
N ASN A 470 1.45 -14.16 8.54
CA ASN A 470 1.63 -14.89 7.28
C ASN A 470 3.11 -15.04 6.90
N GLY A 471 3.91 -13.98 7.09
CA GLY A 471 5.36 -14.04 6.92
C GLY A 471 6.04 -15.00 7.90
N GLU A 472 5.72 -14.91 9.19
CA GLU A 472 6.24 -15.83 10.22
C GLU A 472 5.84 -17.28 9.97
N ALA A 473 4.63 -17.53 9.46
CA ALA A 473 4.20 -18.87 9.06
C ALA A 473 5.04 -19.41 7.89
N GLY A 474 5.34 -18.57 6.90
CA GLY A 474 6.26 -18.90 5.81
C GLY A 474 7.64 -19.31 6.32
N SER A 475 8.27 -18.44 7.11
CA SER A 475 9.59 -18.72 7.71
C SER A 475 9.60 -19.97 8.60
N TYR A 476 8.50 -20.22 9.34
CA TYR A 476 8.36 -21.43 10.15
C TYR A 476 8.30 -22.71 9.30
N LEU A 477 7.56 -22.67 8.18
CA LEU A 477 7.46 -23.81 7.26
C LEU A 477 8.79 -24.07 6.54
N GLU A 478 9.46 -23.02 6.08
CA GLU A 478 10.81 -23.11 5.47
C GLU A 478 11.85 -23.62 6.49
N GLY A 479 11.75 -23.17 7.73
CA GLY A 479 12.63 -23.56 8.84
C GLY A 479 12.34 -24.94 9.44
N GLN A 480 11.33 -25.67 8.98
CA GLN A 480 10.95 -26.99 9.53
C GLN A 480 12.12 -27.97 9.68
N PRO A 481 13.01 -28.14 8.69
CA PRO A 481 14.16 -29.05 8.82
C PRO A 481 15.07 -28.67 9.99
N VAL A 482 15.33 -27.37 10.19
CA VAL A 482 16.18 -26.85 11.26
C VAL A 482 15.50 -27.02 12.62
N ILE A 483 14.22 -26.67 12.71
CA ILE A 483 13.45 -26.74 13.96
C ILE A 483 13.32 -28.19 14.46
N ARG A 484 13.22 -29.18 13.56
CA ARG A 484 13.21 -30.60 13.93
C ARG A 484 14.53 -31.08 14.54
N VAL A 485 15.65 -30.49 14.13
CA VAL A 485 16.99 -30.84 14.62
C VAL A 485 17.32 -30.13 15.93
N PHE A 486 17.07 -28.81 16.01
CA PHE A 486 17.45 -27.97 17.16
C PHE A 486 16.32 -27.77 18.19
N GLY A 487 15.13 -28.30 17.92
CA GLY A 487 13.96 -28.21 18.80
C GLY A 487 13.16 -26.91 18.65
N ALA A 488 11.93 -26.92 19.17
CA ALA A 488 10.96 -25.83 19.00
C ALA A 488 11.38 -24.49 19.63
N ALA A 489 12.33 -24.48 20.58
CA ALA A 489 12.86 -23.27 21.21
C ALA A 489 13.62 -22.35 20.23
N SER A 490 14.01 -22.86 19.06
CA SER A 490 14.63 -22.09 17.98
C SER A 490 13.62 -21.23 17.18
N SER A 491 12.31 -21.43 17.36
CA SER A 491 11.27 -20.75 16.61
C SER A 491 10.54 -19.68 17.42
N SER A 492 10.48 -18.45 16.90
CA SER A 492 9.70 -17.35 17.50
C SER A 492 8.22 -17.39 17.13
N PHE A 493 7.81 -18.32 16.27
CA PHE A 493 6.46 -18.42 15.70
C PHE A 493 5.37 -18.48 16.77
N ARG A 494 5.53 -19.39 17.76
CA ARG A 494 4.52 -19.57 18.81
C ARG A 494 4.33 -18.31 19.64
N ARG A 495 5.42 -17.64 20.03
CA ARG A 495 5.36 -16.37 20.78
C ARG A 495 4.61 -15.29 19.99
N ARG A 496 4.92 -15.13 18.70
CA ARG A 496 4.24 -14.14 17.85
C ARG A 496 2.77 -14.49 17.58
N LEU A 497 2.46 -15.78 17.46
CA LEU A 497 1.09 -16.25 17.35
C LEU A 497 0.31 -15.97 18.65
N ASP A 498 0.90 -16.19 19.81
CA ASP A 498 0.29 -15.89 21.11
C ASP A 498 0.08 -14.37 21.28
N GLU A 499 1.02 -13.53 20.84
CA GLU A 499 0.85 -12.07 20.79
C GLU A 499 -0.32 -11.66 19.88
N TYR A 500 -0.42 -12.26 18.69
CA TYR A 500 -1.51 -11.99 17.75
C TYR A 500 -2.87 -12.42 18.30
N ILE A 501 -2.96 -13.63 18.87
CA ILE A 501 -4.17 -14.13 19.51
C ILE A 501 -4.54 -13.23 20.70
N GLY A 502 -3.56 -12.84 21.52
CA GLY A 502 -3.74 -11.91 22.63
C GLY A 502 -4.33 -10.58 22.19
N PHE A 503 -3.81 -10.01 21.10
CA PHE A 503 -4.36 -8.81 20.47
C PHE A 503 -5.81 -9.01 20.01
N LEU A 504 -6.11 -10.10 19.29
CA LEU A 504 -7.47 -10.39 18.82
C LEU A 504 -8.44 -10.57 19.98
N VAL A 505 -8.04 -11.29 21.04
CA VAL A 505 -8.89 -11.50 22.22
C VAL A 505 -9.15 -10.17 22.94
N ALA A 506 -8.11 -9.36 23.18
CA ALA A 506 -8.23 -8.05 23.83
C ALA A 506 -9.12 -7.09 23.03
N TRP A 507 -9.13 -7.21 21.70
CA TRP A 507 -9.96 -6.39 20.84
C TRP A 507 -11.39 -6.90 20.67
N GLN A 508 -11.57 -8.18 20.35
CA GLN A 508 -12.86 -8.74 19.92
C GLN A 508 -13.76 -9.14 21.11
N ARG A 509 -13.17 -9.65 22.20
CA ARG A 509 -13.92 -10.19 23.35
C ARG A 509 -14.77 -9.12 24.06
N PRO A 510 -14.28 -7.89 24.32
CA PRO A 510 -15.10 -6.82 24.90
C PRO A 510 -16.27 -6.39 24.01
N LEU A 511 -16.14 -6.60 22.69
CA LEU A 511 -17.14 -6.20 21.69
C LEU A 511 -18.20 -7.28 21.44
N ALA A 512 -18.01 -8.50 21.98
CA ALA A 512 -18.87 -9.64 21.70
C ALA A 512 -20.34 -9.36 22.05
N GLY A 513 -20.62 -8.75 23.21
CA GLY A 513 -22.00 -8.42 23.61
C GLY A 513 -22.70 -7.46 22.63
N LYS A 514 -21.99 -6.40 22.19
CA LYS A 514 -22.50 -5.46 21.18
C LYS A 514 -22.74 -6.16 19.85
N LYS A 515 -21.84 -7.05 19.42
CA LYS A 515 -22.00 -7.83 18.19
C LYS A 515 -23.19 -8.80 18.25
N THR A 516 -23.39 -9.47 19.37
CA THR A 516 -24.55 -10.35 19.57
C THR A 516 -25.85 -9.56 19.55
N LEU A 517 -25.89 -8.36 20.14
CA LEU A 517 -27.06 -7.48 20.09
C LEU A 517 -27.35 -6.99 18.66
N MET A 518 -26.31 -6.61 17.92
CA MET A 518 -26.39 -6.25 16.50
C MET A 518 -26.94 -7.41 15.65
N ASP A 519 -26.46 -8.63 15.88
CA ASP A 519 -26.94 -9.83 15.22
C ASP A 519 -28.42 -10.09 15.56
N LEU A 520 -28.78 -10.10 16.84
CA LEU A 520 -30.15 -10.33 17.30
C LEU A 520 -31.13 -9.28 16.73
N ALA A 521 -30.73 -8.01 16.67
CA ALA A 521 -31.55 -6.93 16.11
C ALA A 521 -31.88 -7.14 14.63
N THR A 522 -31.00 -7.79 13.86
CA THR A 522 -31.16 -7.98 12.41
C THR A 522 -31.79 -9.31 12.02
N ARG A 523 -32.14 -10.18 12.98
CA ARG A 523 -32.78 -11.47 12.68
C ARG A 523 -34.23 -11.30 12.21
N PRO A 524 -34.69 -12.11 11.23
CA PRO A 524 -36.08 -12.09 10.78
C PRO A 524 -37.11 -12.28 11.90
N ALA A 525 -36.77 -13.08 12.92
CA ALA A 525 -37.65 -13.32 14.08
C ALA A 525 -37.92 -12.05 14.90
N THR A 526 -36.93 -11.16 15.06
CA THR A 526 -37.08 -9.90 15.80
C THR A 526 -38.02 -8.96 15.07
N PHE A 527 -37.86 -8.85 13.74
CA PHE A 527 -38.77 -8.09 12.89
C PHE A 527 -40.19 -8.68 12.93
N LEU A 528 -40.33 -10.00 12.79
CA LEU A 528 -41.63 -10.68 12.86
C LEU A 528 -42.33 -10.42 14.20
N TRP A 529 -41.61 -10.50 15.31
CA TRP A 529 -42.17 -10.27 16.64
C TRP A 529 -42.67 -8.83 16.82
N LEU A 530 -41.89 -7.83 16.40
CA LEU A 530 -42.29 -6.42 16.45
C LEU A 530 -43.51 -6.13 15.57
N ILE A 531 -43.52 -6.70 14.37
CA ILE A 531 -44.63 -6.57 13.40
C ILE A 531 -45.89 -7.21 13.96
N ALA A 532 -45.79 -8.44 14.46
CA ALA A 532 -46.92 -9.17 15.01
C ALA A 532 -47.49 -8.47 16.25
N ALA A 533 -46.62 -8.04 17.19
CA ALA A 533 -47.06 -7.36 18.41
C ALA A 533 -47.77 -6.02 18.11
N THR A 534 -47.13 -5.16 17.31
CA THR A 534 -47.68 -3.84 16.96
C THR A 534 -48.91 -3.97 16.07
N GLY A 535 -48.82 -4.83 15.06
CA GLY A 535 -49.90 -5.07 14.10
C GLY A 535 -51.14 -5.65 14.76
N THR A 536 -50.99 -6.65 15.63
CA THR A 536 -52.13 -7.25 16.37
C THR A 536 -52.82 -6.21 17.25
N LEU A 537 -52.06 -5.34 17.93
CA LEU A 537 -52.63 -4.26 18.74
C LEU A 537 -53.43 -3.26 17.89
N LEU A 538 -52.90 -2.86 16.73
CA LEU A 538 -53.60 -1.93 15.83
C LEU A 538 -54.85 -2.55 15.21
N VAL A 539 -54.81 -3.84 14.90
CA VAL A 539 -55.97 -4.60 14.41
C VAL A 539 -57.03 -4.75 15.50
N ALA A 540 -56.63 -5.14 16.72
CA ALA A 540 -57.54 -5.31 17.86
C ALA A 540 -58.20 -3.99 18.30
N THR A 541 -57.54 -2.85 18.07
CA THR A 541 -58.09 -1.52 18.34
C THR A 541 -58.86 -0.91 17.16
N HIS A 542 -59.10 -1.69 16.09
CA HIS A 542 -59.77 -1.25 14.85
C HIS A 542 -59.10 -0.05 14.17
N ARG A 543 -57.80 0.15 14.40
CA ARG A 543 -57.00 1.23 13.80
C ARG A 543 -56.31 0.82 12.51
N MET A 544 -56.32 -0.47 12.18
CA MET A 544 -55.70 -1.07 11.00
C MET A 544 -56.51 -2.28 10.54
N ASP A 545 -56.72 -2.43 9.24
CA ASP A 545 -57.32 -3.63 8.65
C ASP A 545 -56.33 -4.82 8.78
N PRO A 546 -56.77 -6.02 9.22
CA PRO A 546 -55.92 -7.21 9.27
C PRO A 546 -55.12 -7.47 7.99
N VAL A 547 -55.69 -7.20 6.82
CA VAL A 547 -55.05 -7.44 5.53
C VAL A 547 -53.88 -6.49 5.27
N ASN A 548 -53.90 -5.28 5.86
CA ASN A 548 -52.78 -4.34 5.78
C ASN A 548 -51.54 -4.85 6.55
N LEU A 549 -51.65 -5.89 7.38
CA LEU A 549 -50.52 -6.44 8.14
C LEU A 549 -49.69 -7.44 7.32
N LEU A 550 -50.30 -8.12 6.34
CA LEU A 550 -49.65 -9.10 5.49
C LEU A 550 -48.39 -8.56 4.76
N PRO A 551 -48.39 -7.35 4.15
CA PRO A 551 -47.19 -6.73 3.59
C PRO A 551 -46.01 -6.71 4.55
N PHE A 552 -46.25 -6.37 5.81
CA PHE A 552 -45.21 -6.30 6.82
C PHE A 552 -44.67 -7.69 7.15
N MET A 553 -45.54 -8.70 7.29
CA MET A 553 -45.11 -10.07 7.59
C MET A 553 -44.23 -10.66 6.47
N PHE A 554 -44.57 -10.42 5.21
CA PHE A 554 -43.81 -10.95 4.07
C PHE A 554 -42.53 -10.17 3.78
N LEU A 555 -42.59 -8.84 3.78
CA LEU A 555 -41.48 -7.99 3.35
C LEU A 555 -40.65 -7.46 4.53
N GLY A 556 -41.31 -7.09 5.62
CA GLY A 556 -40.66 -6.50 6.81
C GLY A 556 -39.71 -7.47 7.51
N THR A 557 -39.96 -8.77 7.46
CA THR A 557 -39.08 -9.80 8.05
C THR A 557 -37.76 -9.98 7.31
N THR A 558 -37.70 -9.61 6.02
CA THR A 558 -36.48 -9.71 5.21
C THR A 558 -35.55 -8.49 5.37
N PHE A 559 -36.02 -7.43 6.03
CA PHE A 559 -35.33 -6.14 6.08
C PHE A 559 -33.95 -6.22 6.73
N GLY A 560 -33.82 -7.01 7.81
CA GLY A 560 -32.53 -7.20 8.49
C GLY A 560 -31.44 -7.80 7.58
N ALA A 561 -31.78 -8.81 6.77
CA ALA A 561 -30.82 -9.42 5.83
C ALA A 561 -30.38 -8.45 4.73
N ARG A 562 -31.28 -7.57 4.26
CA ARG A 562 -30.96 -6.54 3.25
C ARG A 562 -29.95 -5.52 3.78
N LEU A 563 -30.01 -5.18 5.06
CA LEU A 563 -29.07 -4.26 5.71
C LEU A 563 -27.65 -4.84 5.75
N LEU A 564 -27.49 -6.13 6.04
CA LEU A 564 -26.19 -6.81 5.96
C LEU A 564 -25.61 -6.80 4.54
N GLY A 565 -26.46 -6.92 3.52
CA GLY A 565 -26.04 -6.89 2.11
C GLY A 565 -25.29 -5.61 1.72
N ILE A 566 -25.63 -4.47 2.31
CA ILE A 566 -24.96 -3.18 2.06
C ILE A 566 -23.48 -3.24 2.48
N ALA A 567 -23.20 -3.82 3.65
CA ALA A 567 -21.85 -3.94 4.17
C ALA A 567 -20.97 -4.84 3.28
N TYR A 568 -21.51 -5.98 2.83
CA TYR A 568 -20.80 -6.89 1.94
C TYR A 568 -20.56 -6.29 0.56
N GLY A 569 -21.56 -5.64 -0.04
CA GLY A 569 -21.43 -5.01 -1.37
C GLY A 569 -20.38 -3.89 -1.40
N LEU A 570 -20.41 -3.00 -0.40
CA LEU A 570 -19.40 -1.94 -0.26
C LEU A 570 -17.99 -2.49 0.01
N GLY A 571 -17.88 -3.57 0.79
CA GLY A 571 -16.62 -4.25 1.05
C GLY A 571 -15.99 -4.80 -0.22
N GLY A 572 -16.77 -5.49 -1.06
CA GLY A 572 -16.31 -6.00 -2.35
C GLY A 572 -15.90 -4.91 -3.34
N LEU A 573 -16.63 -3.79 -3.38
CA LEU A 573 -16.27 -2.62 -4.18
C LEU A 573 -14.90 -2.06 -3.78
N ARG A 574 -14.64 -1.90 -2.47
CA ARG A 574 -13.36 -1.39 -1.96
C ARG A 574 -12.20 -2.32 -2.33
N THR A 575 -12.34 -3.63 -2.10
CA THR A 575 -11.30 -4.62 -2.42
C THR A 575 -11.00 -4.63 -3.92
N GLY A 576 -12.04 -4.60 -4.77
CA GLY A 576 -11.88 -4.54 -6.22
C GLY A 576 -11.19 -3.27 -6.71
N LEU A 577 -11.49 -2.10 -6.12
CA LEU A 577 -10.83 -0.85 -6.47
C LEU A 577 -9.34 -0.84 -6.08
N LEU A 578 -8.98 -1.45 -4.96
CA LEU A 578 -7.57 -1.62 -4.56
C LEU A 578 -6.82 -2.54 -5.51
N ALA A 579 -7.43 -3.66 -5.91
CA ALA A 579 -6.87 -4.55 -6.93
C ALA A 579 -6.69 -3.82 -8.27
N ALA A 580 -7.69 -3.06 -8.71
CA ALA A 580 -7.61 -2.24 -9.92
C ALA A 580 -6.46 -1.21 -9.86
N ARG A 581 -6.25 -0.58 -8.69
CA ARG A 581 -5.11 0.33 -8.47
C ARG A 581 -3.79 -0.43 -8.63
N HIS A 582 -3.61 -1.53 -7.91
CA HIS A 582 -2.37 -2.30 -7.93
C HIS A 582 -2.01 -2.79 -9.34
N LEU A 583 -3.00 -3.27 -10.10
CA LEU A 583 -2.83 -3.71 -11.48
C LEU A 583 -2.40 -2.55 -12.40
N GLN A 584 -3.05 -1.39 -12.28
CA GLN A 584 -2.70 -0.25 -13.12
C GLN A 584 -1.34 0.36 -12.74
N VAL A 585 -0.99 0.43 -11.46
CA VAL A 585 0.35 0.85 -11.03
C VAL A 585 1.41 -0.05 -11.63
N THR A 586 1.19 -1.36 -11.66
CA THR A 586 2.10 -2.31 -12.31
C THR A 586 2.17 -2.11 -13.83
N LEU A 587 1.05 -1.77 -14.47
CA LEU A 587 1.02 -1.43 -15.90
C LEU A 587 1.71 -0.09 -16.22
N ASP A 588 1.80 0.82 -15.24
CA ASP A 588 2.46 2.12 -15.36
C ASP A 588 3.98 2.04 -15.07
N GLU A 589 4.46 0.94 -14.49
CA GLU A 589 5.88 0.73 -14.17
C GLU A 589 6.77 0.90 -15.40
N THR A 590 7.95 1.50 -15.24
CA THR A 590 8.84 1.82 -16.37
C THR A 590 9.36 0.53 -17.04
N GLU A 591 9.17 0.43 -18.36
CA GLU A 591 9.70 -0.67 -19.18
C GLU A 591 11.15 -0.39 -19.60
N LEU A 592 11.92 -1.45 -19.92
CA LEU A 592 13.20 -1.32 -20.60
C LEU A 592 12.98 -0.95 -22.07
N ALA A 593 12.72 0.33 -22.34
CA ALA A 593 12.63 0.81 -23.72
C ALA A 593 13.99 0.72 -24.41
N VAL A 594 14.00 0.32 -25.69
CA VAL A 594 15.18 0.47 -26.54
C VAL A 594 15.35 1.96 -26.82
N ARG A 595 16.48 2.54 -26.41
CA ARG A 595 16.79 3.94 -26.69
C ARG A 595 17.40 4.03 -28.09
N GLU A 596 16.82 4.86 -28.95
CA GLU A 596 17.46 5.23 -30.20
C GLU A 596 18.71 6.06 -29.89
N HIS A 597 19.87 5.41 -29.91
CA HIS A 597 21.16 6.08 -29.99
C HIS A 597 21.62 6.06 -31.45
N PRO A 598 22.21 7.16 -31.96
CA PRO A 598 22.94 7.10 -33.22
C PRO A 598 23.92 5.94 -33.14
N ARG A 599 23.86 5.02 -34.11
CA ARG A 599 24.90 3.99 -34.25
C ARG A 599 26.19 4.73 -34.56
N GLU A 600 27.00 5.02 -33.54
CA GLU A 600 28.37 5.47 -33.75
C GLU A 600 29.08 4.41 -34.59
N PRO A 601 29.81 4.79 -35.65
CA PRO A 601 30.60 3.85 -36.42
C PRO A 601 31.48 3.02 -35.48
N LEU A 602 31.41 1.70 -35.62
CA LEU A 602 32.20 0.72 -34.86
C LEU A 602 33.66 0.77 -35.32
N ASP A 603 34.37 1.86 -35.06
CA ASP A 603 35.77 1.99 -35.42
C ASP A 603 36.65 1.46 -34.27
N GLY A 604 37.04 0.18 -34.36
CA GLY A 604 38.24 -0.35 -33.69
C GLY A 604 38.08 -1.09 -32.36
N GLU A 605 36.89 -1.20 -31.76
CA GLU A 605 36.69 -2.04 -30.55
C GLU A 605 36.32 -3.49 -30.89
N ALA A 606 37.02 -4.44 -30.27
CA ALA A 606 36.73 -5.86 -30.47
C ALA A 606 35.31 -6.21 -29.95
N PRO A 607 34.56 -7.12 -30.62
CA PRO A 607 33.13 -7.36 -30.35
C PRO A 607 32.76 -7.74 -28.91
N ALA A 608 33.70 -8.29 -28.15
CA ALA A 608 33.52 -8.77 -26.78
C ALA A 608 34.08 -7.81 -25.71
N THR A 609 34.51 -6.60 -26.08
CA THR A 609 35.01 -5.60 -25.12
C THR A 609 33.85 -5.01 -24.34
N VAL A 610 33.98 -4.89 -23.02
CA VAL A 610 32.96 -4.23 -22.19
C VAL A 610 33.55 -3.00 -21.52
N VAL A 611 32.85 -1.87 -21.60
CA VAL A 611 33.25 -0.61 -20.99
C VAL A 611 32.14 -0.08 -20.10
N PHE A 612 32.43 0.07 -18.81
CA PHE A 612 31.66 0.90 -17.88
C PHE A 612 32.28 2.29 -17.92
N ASP A 613 31.47 3.29 -18.26
CA ASP A 613 31.87 4.70 -18.41
C ASP A 613 31.10 5.55 -17.39
N HIS A 614 31.78 5.99 -16.33
CA HIS A 614 31.25 6.86 -15.27
C HIS A 614 29.88 6.42 -14.72
N VAL A 615 29.72 5.11 -14.50
CA VAL A 615 28.44 4.50 -14.15
C VAL A 615 28.02 4.86 -12.73
N THR A 616 26.80 5.39 -12.59
CA THR A 616 26.14 5.63 -11.30
C THR A 616 24.75 5.04 -11.31
N PHE A 617 24.38 4.37 -10.22
CA PHE A 617 23.08 3.70 -10.10
C PHE A 617 22.65 3.55 -8.64
N GLY A 618 21.35 3.69 -8.37
CA GLY A 618 20.70 3.31 -7.11
C GLY A 618 19.33 2.70 -7.35
N TYR A 619 18.90 1.78 -6.48
CA TYR A 619 17.54 1.18 -6.57
C TYR A 619 16.44 2.16 -6.16
N ARG A 620 16.78 3.18 -5.35
CA ARG A 620 15.88 4.24 -4.90
C ARG A 620 16.45 5.60 -5.27
N PRO A 621 15.61 6.55 -5.71
CA PRO A 621 16.06 7.90 -6.04
C PRO A 621 16.91 8.56 -4.95
N GLY A 622 18.14 8.92 -5.33
CA GLY A 622 19.11 9.61 -4.49
C GLY A 622 19.73 8.78 -3.36
N VAL A 623 19.64 7.44 -3.42
CA VAL A 623 20.44 6.52 -2.60
C VAL A 623 21.36 5.71 -3.53
N PRO A 624 22.55 6.23 -3.87
CA PRO A 624 23.42 5.60 -4.85
C PRO A 624 24.09 4.35 -4.28
N VAL A 625 24.01 3.24 -5.02
CA VAL A 625 24.65 1.96 -4.72
C VAL A 625 25.97 1.80 -5.49
N ILE A 626 26.01 2.27 -6.74
CA ILE A 626 27.20 2.38 -7.58
C ILE A 626 27.47 3.86 -7.81
N GLN A 627 28.73 4.28 -7.64
CA GLN A 627 29.13 5.68 -7.65
C GLN A 627 30.34 5.88 -8.55
N ASP A 628 30.10 6.49 -9.71
CA ASP A 628 31.12 6.91 -10.67
C ASP A 628 32.15 5.81 -11.01
N VAL A 629 31.66 4.64 -11.42
CA VAL A 629 32.50 3.48 -11.73
C VAL A 629 32.88 3.48 -13.21
N SER A 630 34.20 3.49 -13.47
CA SER A 630 34.78 3.30 -14.80
C SER A 630 35.65 2.03 -14.84
N LEU A 631 35.34 1.10 -15.72
CA LEU A 631 35.97 -0.23 -15.79
C LEU A 631 35.95 -0.75 -17.24
N THR A 632 37.04 -1.40 -17.65
CA THR A 632 37.12 -2.06 -18.97
C THR A 632 37.43 -3.55 -18.79
N LEU A 633 36.61 -4.41 -19.42
CA LEU A 633 36.81 -5.85 -19.55
C LEU A 633 37.37 -6.11 -20.95
N ARG A 634 38.58 -6.68 -21.02
CA ARG A 634 39.24 -6.96 -22.29
C ARG A 634 38.73 -8.29 -22.88
N PRO A 635 38.65 -8.40 -24.22
CA PRO A 635 38.29 -9.65 -24.89
C PRO A 635 39.12 -10.84 -24.39
N GLY A 636 38.45 -11.96 -24.08
CA GLY A 636 39.11 -13.21 -23.69
C GLY A 636 39.75 -13.20 -22.30
N THR A 637 39.57 -12.14 -21.51
CA THR A 637 40.11 -12.04 -20.15
C THR A 637 39.05 -12.30 -19.08
N VAL A 638 39.50 -12.78 -17.93
CA VAL A 638 38.70 -12.99 -16.73
C VAL A 638 38.91 -11.82 -15.76
N THR A 639 37.83 -11.09 -15.48
CA THR A 639 37.82 -10.04 -14.45
C THR A 639 36.99 -10.47 -13.24
N ALA A 640 37.59 -10.42 -12.05
CA ALA A 640 36.93 -10.73 -10.79
C ALA A 640 36.51 -9.46 -10.03
N LEU A 641 35.27 -9.42 -9.55
CA LEU A 641 34.77 -8.42 -8.61
C LEU A 641 34.86 -8.95 -7.17
N VAL A 642 35.56 -8.22 -6.31
CA VAL A 642 35.76 -8.58 -4.89
C VAL A 642 35.45 -7.39 -3.99
N GLY A 643 35.16 -7.64 -2.71
CA GLY A 643 34.80 -6.60 -1.73
C GLY A 643 33.84 -7.09 -0.66
N PRO A 644 33.63 -6.32 0.42
CA PRO A 644 32.73 -6.70 1.50
C PRO A 644 31.27 -6.84 1.04
N SER A 645 30.42 -7.45 1.88
CA SER A 645 28.97 -7.46 1.62
C SER A 645 28.43 -6.03 1.53
N GLY A 646 27.52 -5.77 0.59
CA GLY A 646 27.00 -4.43 0.34
C GLY A 646 27.91 -3.48 -0.45
N SER A 647 29.08 -3.93 -0.94
CA SER A 647 29.98 -3.08 -1.73
C SER A 647 29.50 -2.74 -3.14
N GLY A 648 28.46 -3.43 -3.65
CA GLY A 648 27.89 -3.21 -4.97
C GLY A 648 28.27 -4.23 -6.05
N LYS A 649 29.04 -5.30 -5.73
CA LYS A 649 29.47 -6.32 -6.72
C LYS A 649 28.33 -6.90 -7.57
N SER A 650 27.32 -7.46 -6.90
CA SER A 650 26.17 -8.07 -7.59
C SER A 650 25.40 -7.04 -8.40
N THR A 651 25.23 -5.82 -7.88
CA THR A 651 24.60 -4.71 -8.60
C THR A 651 25.37 -4.34 -9.87
N LEU A 652 26.70 -4.22 -9.81
CA LEU A 652 27.52 -3.85 -10.98
C LEU A 652 27.44 -4.93 -12.08
N ALA A 653 27.46 -6.21 -11.67
CA ALA A 653 27.31 -7.33 -12.58
C ALA A 653 25.92 -7.40 -13.22
N THR A 654 24.84 -7.21 -12.44
CA THR A 654 23.47 -7.26 -12.98
C THR A 654 23.16 -6.05 -13.87
N LEU A 655 23.81 -4.90 -13.68
CA LEU A 655 23.73 -3.77 -14.61
C LEU A 655 24.29 -4.10 -15.99
N LEU A 656 25.36 -4.90 -16.09
CA LEU A 656 25.88 -5.37 -17.38
C LEU A 656 24.90 -6.29 -18.12
N ALA A 657 24.15 -7.12 -17.37
CA ALA A 657 23.05 -7.91 -17.93
C ALA A 657 21.75 -7.09 -18.12
N ARG A 658 21.80 -5.76 -17.92
CA ARG A 658 20.68 -4.82 -18.02
C ARG A 658 19.46 -5.23 -17.17
N PHE A 659 19.69 -5.78 -15.98
CA PHE A 659 18.61 -6.02 -15.01
C PHE A 659 17.97 -4.70 -14.56
N HIS A 660 18.73 -3.61 -14.62
CA HIS A 660 18.30 -2.23 -14.51
C HIS A 660 19.07 -1.37 -15.51
N ASP A 661 18.49 -0.25 -15.92
CA ASP A 661 19.23 0.81 -16.63
C ASP A 661 20.02 1.66 -15.63
N VAL A 662 21.19 2.14 -16.06
CA VAL A 662 22.02 3.07 -15.27
C VAL A 662 21.39 4.46 -15.18
N GLU A 663 21.54 5.14 -14.03
CA GLU A 663 21.02 6.50 -13.83
C GLU A 663 21.93 7.55 -14.51
N ARG A 664 23.25 7.37 -14.43
CA ARG A 664 24.26 8.18 -15.12
C ARG A 664 25.37 7.30 -15.70
N GLY A 665 26.06 7.82 -16.71
CA GLY A 665 27.08 7.08 -17.43
C GLY A 665 26.51 6.15 -18.50
N ALA A 666 27.33 5.22 -18.97
CA ALA A 666 26.98 4.22 -19.97
C ALA A 666 27.69 2.89 -19.72
N ILE A 667 27.07 1.79 -20.16
CA ILE A 667 27.72 0.48 -20.28
C ILE A 667 27.69 0.10 -21.75
N ARG A 668 28.86 -0.14 -22.34
CA ARG A 668 29.02 -0.48 -23.76
C ARG A 668 29.56 -1.90 -23.91
N VAL A 669 29.03 -2.64 -24.89
CA VAL A 669 29.52 -3.97 -25.30
C VAL A 669 29.86 -3.91 -26.79
N GLY A 670 31.14 -4.06 -27.10
CA GLY A 670 31.69 -3.89 -28.45
C GLY A 670 31.37 -2.49 -29.01
N GLY A 671 31.66 -1.43 -28.26
CA GLY A 671 31.38 -0.04 -28.64
C GLY A 671 29.93 0.43 -28.49
N GLN A 672 28.95 -0.49 -28.42
CA GLN A 672 27.52 -0.15 -28.41
C GLN A 672 26.93 -0.10 -27.00
N ASP A 673 26.24 0.99 -26.65
CA ASP A 673 25.53 1.11 -25.37
C ASP A 673 24.42 0.06 -25.24
N ILE A 674 24.40 -0.69 -24.14
CA ILE A 674 23.41 -1.75 -23.88
C ILE A 674 21.97 -1.24 -23.86
N ARG A 675 21.74 0.05 -23.61
CA ARG A 675 20.42 0.70 -23.65
C ARG A 675 19.85 0.81 -25.07
N SER A 676 20.73 0.76 -26.08
CA SER A 676 20.36 0.78 -27.50
C SER A 676 20.10 -0.60 -28.09
N LEU A 677 20.35 -1.67 -27.32
CA LEU A 677 20.14 -3.05 -27.74
C LEU A 677 18.73 -3.53 -27.37
N ALA A 678 18.09 -4.29 -28.25
CA ALA A 678 16.93 -5.09 -27.88
C ALA A 678 17.35 -6.23 -26.93
N ALA A 679 16.42 -6.76 -26.13
CA ALA A 679 16.71 -7.84 -25.18
C ALA A 679 17.35 -9.06 -25.86
N ASP A 680 16.78 -9.49 -26.99
CA ASP A 680 17.29 -10.64 -27.77
C ASP A 680 18.74 -10.40 -28.22
N GLU A 681 19.04 -9.22 -28.73
CA GLU A 681 20.39 -8.86 -29.18
C GLU A 681 21.37 -8.79 -28.00
N LEU A 682 20.97 -8.18 -26.88
CA LEU A 682 21.79 -8.12 -25.68
C LEU A 682 22.12 -9.52 -25.15
N TYR A 683 21.13 -10.41 -25.03
CA TYR A 683 21.33 -11.73 -24.43
C TYR A 683 21.99 -12.74 -25.36
N THR A 684 22.06 -12.47 -26.68
CA THR A 684 23.01 -13.18 -27.57
C THR A 684 24.47 -12.75 -27.37
N ARG A 685 24.71 -11.54 -26.84
CA ARG A 685 26.06 -11.01 -26.58
C ARG A 685 26.52 -11.26 -25.14
N VAL A 686 25.61 -11.15 -24.18
CA VAL A 686 25.88 -11.22 -22.74
C VAL A 686 25.06 -12.35 -22.12
N GLY A 687 25.74 -13.43 -21.77
CA GLY A 687 25.17 -14.56 -21.01
C GLY A 687 25.46 -14.43 -19.53
N PHE A 688 24.66 -15.09 -18.69
CA PHE A 688 24.87 -15.08 -17.25
C PHE A 688 24.50 -16.41 -16.61
N VAL A 689 25.23 -16.77 -15.55
CA VAL A 689 24.92 -17.89 -14.66
C VAL A 689 24.81 -17.32 -13.25
N LEU A 690 23.58 -17.25 -12.76
CA LEU A 690 23.26 -16.70 -11.43
C LEU A 690 23.45 -17.73 -10.33
N GLN A 691 23.47 -17.25 -9.08
CA GLN A 691 23.60 -18.10 -7.90
C GLN A 691 22.47 -19.13 -7.77
N GLU A 692 21.22 -18.73 -8.03
CA GLU A 692 20.06 -19.62 -8.02
C GLU A 692 19.69 -20.07 -9.44
N ALA A 693 19.96 -21.34 -9.74
CA ALA A 693 19.63 -21.94 -11.03
C ALA A 693 18.11 -22.12 -11.22
N GLN A 694 17.55 -21.44 -12.22
CA GLN A 694 16.14 -21.56 -12.59
C GLN A 694 15.95 -22.54 -13.75
N LEU A 695 15.07 -23.52 -13.52
CA LEU A 695 14.61 -24.47 -14.53
C LEU A 695 13.16 -24.13 -14.92
N VAL A 696 12.88 -24.19 -16.21
CA VAL A 696 11.52 -24.04 -16.75
C VAL A 696 10.82 -25.39 -16.73
N HIS A 697 9.48 -25.37 -16.66
CA HIS A 697 8.70 -26.59 -16.80
C HIS A 697 8.80 -27.11 -18.23
N GLY A 698 9.61 -28.14 -18.43
CA GLY A 698 9.94 -28.72 -19.73
C GLY A 698 10.92 -29.88 -19.58
N THR A 699 11.26 -30.56 -20.66
CA THR A 699 12.22 -31.68 -20.61
C THR A 699 13.63 -31.22 -20.23
N ALA A 700 14.50 -32.16 -19.85
CA ALA A 700 15.91 -31.86 -19.61
C ALA A 700 16.58 -31.32 -20.89
N ALA A 701 16.22 -31.86 -22.07
CA ALA A 701 16.66 -31.34 -23.36
C ALA A 701 16.19 -29.90 -23.61
N GLU A 702 14.89 -29.61 -23.41
CA GLU A 702 14.33 -28.26 -23.58
C GLU A 702 14.97 -27.25 -22.63
N ASN A 703 15.29 -27.66 -21.40
CA ASN A 703 15.96 -26.79 -20.44
C ASN A 703 17.40 -26.45 -20.83
N ILE A 704 18.13 -27.39 -21.46
CA ILE A 704 19.49 -27.15 -21.97
C ILE A 704 19.43 -26.31 -23.25
N ALA A 705 18.50 -26.64 -24.16
CA ALA A 705 18.27 -25.95 -25.43
C ALA A 705 17.52 -24.62 -25.28
N LEU A 706 17.26 -24.13 -24.06
CA LEU A 706 16.41 -22.96 -23.85
C LEU A 706 16.88 -21.69 -24.60
N ALA A 707 18.20 -21.51 -24.74
CA ALA A 707 18.78 -20.39 -25.48
C ALA A 707 18.77 -20.59 -27.00
N VAL A 708 18.71 -21.85 -27.47
CA VAL A 708 18.71 -22.23 -28.88
C VAL A 708 17.73 -23.42 -29.06
N PRO A 709 16.41 -23.16 -29.05
CA PRO A 709 15.39 -24.24 -28.97
C PRO A 709 15.47 -25.24 -30.12
N ASP A 710 15.94 -24.79 -31.29
CA ASP A 710 16.09 -25.60 -32.51
C ASP A 710 17.43 -26.36 -32.57
N ALA A 711 18.22 -26.36 -31.49
CA ALA A 711 19.51 -27.05 -31.46
C ALA A 711 19.32 -28.58 -31.67
N PRO A 712 20.08 -29.21 -32.57
CA PRO A 712 20.00 -30.65 -32.77
C PRO A 712 20.41 -31.39 -31.49
N ALA A 713 19.81 -32.56 -31.24
CA ALA A 713 20.02 -33.35 -30.03
C ALA A 713 21.50 -33.65 -29.74
N GLU A 714 22.33 -33.78 -30.78
CA GLU A 714 23.77 -33.97 -30.65
C GLU A 714 24.45 -32.77 -29.97
N GLN A 715 24.12 -31.53 -30.35
CA GLN A 715 24.67 -30.33 -29.72
C GLN A 715 24.23 -30.21 -28.25
N VAL A 716 22.97 -30.56 -27.95
CA VAL A 716 22.46 -30.62 -26.58
C VAL A 716 23.26 -31.62 -25.73
N GLN A 717 23.59 -32.78 -26.30
CA GLN A 717 24.40 -33.80 -25.62
C GLN A 717 25.86 -33.35 -25.43
N VAL A 718 26.46 -32.69 -26.43
CA VAL A 718 27.81 -32.12 -26.33
C VAL A 718 27.87 -31.09 -25.20
N ALA A 719 26.94 -30.12 -25.17
CA ALA A 719 26.86 -29.12 -24.11
C ALA A 719 26.68 -29.77 -22.72
N ALA A 720 25.86 -30.83 -22.62
CA ALA A 720 25.67 -31.56 -21.37
C ALA A 720 26.93 -32.31 -20.90
N ARG A 721 27.75 -32.83 -21.83
CA ARG A 721 29.04 -33.47 -21.50
C ARG A 721 30.06 -32.44 -21.05
N GLU A 722 30.14 -31.30 -21.72
CA GLU A 722 31.00 -30.19 -21.31
C GLU A 722 30.62 -29.66 -19.92
N ALA A 723 29.32 -29.62 -19.61
CA ALA A 723 28.84 -29.21 -18.30
C ALA A 723 28.88 -30.31 -17.22
N GLN A 724 29.40 -31.50 -17.51
CA GLN A 724 29.46 -32.63 -16.57
C GLN A 724 28.09 -33.05 -16.02
N ILE A 725 27.03 -33.00 -16.85
CA ILE A 725 25.66 -33.39 -16.45
C ILE A 725 25.07 -34.53 -17.29
N HIS A 726 25.68 -34.87 -18.44
CA HIS A 726 25.21 -35.93 -19.36
C HIS A 726 24.86 -37.25 -18.65
N ASP A 727 25.80 -37.80 -17.87
CA ASP A 727 25.61 -39.09 -17.20
C ASP A 727 24.47 -39.03 -16.16
N ARG A 728 24.29 -37.86 -15.53
CA ARG A 728 23.21 -37.67 -14.57
C ARG A 728 21.85 -37.60 -15.26
N VAL A 729 21.78 -36.91 -16.41
CA VAL A 729 20.57 -36.83 -17.24
C VAL A 729 20.17 -38.22 -17.73
N LEU A 730 21.11 -39.05 -18.19
CA LEU A 730 20.82 -40.43 -18.61
C LEU A 730 20.32 -41.34 -17.48
N ARG A 731 20.63 -41.01 -16.21
CA ARG A 731 20.11 -41.73 -15.02
C ARG A 731 18.72 -41.24 -14.58
N LEU A 732 18.17 -40.22 -15.20
CA LEU A 732 16.77 -39.84 -14.98
C LEU A 732 15.84 -40.88 -15.64
N PRO A 733 14.59 -41.03 -15.16
CA PRO A 733 13.68 -42.08 -15.65
C PRO A 733 13.51 -42.11 -17.17
N ASP A 734 13.43 -40.93 -17.80
CA ASP A 734 13.22 -40.78 -19.25
C ASP A 734 14.42 -40.10 -19.94
N GLY A 735 15.61 -40.16 -19.31
CA GLY A 735 16.82 -39.54 -19.86
C GLY A 735 16.62 -38.03 -20.13
N TYR A 736 16.94 -37.60 -21.35
CA TYR A 736 16.78 -36.22 -21.82
C TYR A 736 15.33 -35.75 -21.93
N ASP A 737 14.38 -36.67 -22.07
CA ASP A 737 12.95 -36.37 -22.17
C ASP A 737 12.27 -36.24 -20.80
N THR A 738 13.02 -36.46 -19.71
CA THR A 738 12.51 -36.29 -18.35
C THR A 738 12.01 -34.86 -18.15
N VAL A 739 10.73 -34.71 -17.85
CA VAL A 739 10.12 -33.42 -17.54
C VAL A 739 10.64 -32.91 -16.20
N LEU A 740 11.37 -31.80 -16.25
CA LEU A 740 11.86 -31.07 -15.09
C LEU A 740 10.84 -30.00 -14.72
N GLY A 741 10.51 -29.92 -13.43
CA GLY A 741 9.64 -28.89 -12.86
C GLY A 741 10.14 -28.43 -11.51
N ALA A 742 9.24 -27.88 -10.67
CA ALA A 742 9.58 -27.40 -9.33
C ALA A 742 10.22 -28.50 -8.44
N ASN A 743 9.84 -29.76 -8.64
CA ASN A 743 10.42 -30.93 -7.98
C ASN A 743 11.15 -31.83 -8.99
N SER A 744 12.23 -31.33 -9.58
CA SER A 744 13.01 -32.03 -10.62
C SER A 744 13.81 -33.25 -10.13
N GLY A 745 13.85 -33.52 -8.81
CA GLY A 745 14.68 -34.58 -8.24
C GLY A 745 16.19 -34.37 -8.41
N LEU A 746 16.59 -33.16 -8.85
CA LEU A 746 17.98 -32.77 -9.06
C LEU A 746 18.53 -32.04 -7.82
N SER A 747 19.77 -32.36 -7.46
CA SER A 747 20.50 -31.62 -6.43
C SER A 747 20.77 -30.16 -6.84
N GLY A 748 21.19 -29.30 -5.91
CA GLY A 748 21.57 -27.92 -6.24
C GLY A 748 22.68 -27.85 -7.29
N GLY A 749 23.75 -28.64 -7.10
CA GLY A 749 24.87 -28.69 -8.04
C GLY A 749 24.52 -29.32 -9.39
N GLU A 750 23.57 -30.26 -9.44
CA GLU A 750 23.05 -30.82 -10.69
C GLU A 750 22.25 -29.77 -11.48
N ARG A 751 21.37 -29.01 -10.80
CA ARG A 751 20.62 -27.90 -11.42
C ARG A 751 21.57 -26.83 -11.98
N GLN A 752 22.63 -26.51 -11.25
CA GLN A 752 23.63 -25.55 -11.68
C GLN A 752 24.43 -26.04 -12.90
N ARG A 753 24.82 -27.31 -12.94
CA ARG A 753 25.46 -27.87 -14.14
C ARG A 753 24.52 -27.88 -15.35
N LEU A 754 23.22 -28.10 -15.14
CA LEU A 754 22.25 -28.01 -16.23
C LEU A 754 22.15 -26.58 -16.78
N THR A 755 22.17 -25.55 -15.94
CA THR A 755 22.20 -24.15 -16.40
C THR A 755 23.55 -23.76 -17.01
N ILE A 756 24.66 -24.36 -16.58
CA ILE A 756 25.96 -24.23 -17.26
C ILE A 756 25.89 -24.84 -18.67
N ALA A 757 25.27 -26.01 -18.86
CA ALA A 757 25.05 -26.59 -20.18
C ALA A 757 24.26 -25.64 -21.10
N ARG A 758 23.22 -24.99 -20.56
CA ARG A 758 22.45 -23.95 -21.25
C ARG A 758 23.34 -22.76 -21.69
N ALA A 759 24.22 -22.28 -20.80
CA ALA A 759 25.13 -21.18 -21.10
C ALA A 759 26.24 -21.55 -22.10
N ILE A 760 26.71 -22.81 -22.06
CA ILE A 760 27.65 -23.36 -23.04
C ILE A 760 27.01 -23.34 -24.42
N LEU A 761 25.80 -23.92 -24.54
CA LEU A 761 25.08 -24.01 -25.81
C LEU A 761 24.70 -22.63 -26.38
N GLY A 762 24.34 -21.67 -25.52
CA GLY A 762 24.06 -20.29 -25.94
C GLY A 762 25.29 -19.52 -26.46
N ASN A 763 26.50 -19.97 -26.14
CA ASN A 763 27.77 -19.47 -26.67
C ASN A 763 27.94 -17.94 -26.74
N THR A 764 27.58 -17.22 -25.68
CA THR A 764 27.71 -15.75 -25.63
C THR A 764 29.18 -15.30 -25.48
N PRO A 765 29.62 -14.23 -26.17
CA PRO A 765 30.99 -13.71 -26.10
C PRO A 765 31.34 -13.05 -24.77
N VAL A 766 30.36 -12.48 -24.07
CA VAL A 766 30.50 -11.96 -22.70
C VAL A 766 29.73 -12.87 -21.76
N LEU A 767 30.32 -13.19 -20.61
CA LEU A 767 29.73 -14.07 -19.61
C LEU A 767 29.83 -13.46 -18.20
N ILE A 768 28.72 -13.47 -17.47
CA ILE A 768 28.65 -13.07 -16.06
C ILE A 768 28.48 -14.32 -15.19
N LEU A 769 29.34 -14.49 -14.19
CA LEU A 769 29.30 -15.62 -13.27
C LEU A 769 29.12 -15.12 -11.83
N ASP A 770 28.09 -15.60 -11.16
CA ASP A 770 27.90 -15.39 -9.72
C ASP A 770 28.28 -16.67 -8.97
N GLU A 771 29.38 -16.64 -8.23
CA GLU A 771 30.02 -17.84 -7.70
C GLU A 771 29.17 -18.52 -6.59
N ALA A 772 28.59 -19.69 -6.90
CA ALA A 772 27.68 -20.42 -6.01
C ALA A 772 28.22 -21.78 -5.51
N THR A 773 29.47 -21.83 -5.04
CA THR A 773 30.04 -23.06 -4.43
C THR A 773 29.58 -23.30 -2.98
N ALA A 774 28.54 -22.60 -2.50
CA ALA A 774 28.14 -22.63 -1.09
C ALA A 774 27.26 -23.82 -0.69
N PHE A 775 26.69 -24.59 -1.64
CA PHE A 775 25.65 -25.60 -1.34
C PHE A 775 25.86 -26.97 -2.02
N ALA A 776 27.02 -27.21 -2.61
CA ALA A 776 27.32 -28.48 -3.26
C ALA A 776 28.08 -29.41 -2.31
N ASP A 777 27.75 -30.71 -2.34
CA ASP A 777 28.66 -31.73 -1.82
C ASP A 777 30.03 -31.62 -2.53
N PRO A 778 31.15 -32.03 -1.90
CA PRO A 778 32.50 -31.83 -2.46
C PRO A 778 32.68 -32.38 -3.89
N GLU A 779 31.99 -33.48 -4.22
CA GLU A 779 32.00 -34.06 -5.56
C GLU A 779 31.26 -33.16 -6.57
N SER A 780 30.06 -32.69 -6.23
CA SER A 780 29.32 -31.73 -7.03
C SER A 780 30.08 -30.40 -7.19
N GLU A 781 30.79 -29.92 -6.17
CA GLU A 781 31.61 -28.70 -6.25
C GLU A 781 32.73 -28.86 -7.29
N TYR A 782 33.42 -30.01 -7.27
CA TYR A 782 34.45 -30.33 -8.25
C TYR A 782 33.91 -30.35 -9.68
N LEU A 783 32.77 -31.00 -9.90
CA LEU A 783 32.16 -31.13 -11.23
C LEU A 783 31.61 -29.79 -11.75
N VAL A 784 31.03 -28.96 -10.88
CA VAL A 784 30.63 -27.58 -11.20
C VAL A 784 31.85 -26.76 -11.62
N GLN A 785 32.96 -26.85 -10.88
CA GLN A 785 34.16 -26.09 -11.21
C GLN A 785 34.79 -26.53 -12.55
N GLN A 786 34.76 -27.82 -12.85
CA GLN A 786 35.21 -28.33 -14.15
C GLN A 786 34.32 -27.81 -15.30
N ALA A 787 33.01 -27.74 -15.08
CA ALA A 787 32.06 -27.18 -16.03
C ALA A 787 32.30 -25.67 -16.25
N LEU A 788 32.51 -24.90 -15.18
CA LEU A 788 32.84 -23.48 -15.24
C LEU A 788 34.16 -23.24 -16.00
N ASN A 789 35.19 -24.04 -15.75
CA ASN A 789 36.49 -23.94 -16.46
C ASN A 789 36.38 -24.18 -17.98
N ARG A 790 35.35 -24.89 -18.45
CA ARG A 790 35.08 -25.06 -19.88
C ARG A 790 34.27 -23.88 -20.41
N LEU A 791 33.24 -23.47 -19.66
CA LEU A 791 32.38 -22.35 -20.01
C LEU A 791 33.14 -21.01 -20.13
N THR A 792 34.19 -20.79 -19.34
CA THR A 792 34.94 -19.52 -19.34
C THR A 792 35.98 -19.38 -20.46
N ARG A 793 36.26 -20.42 -21.23
CA ARG A 793 37.28 -20.37 -22.30
C ARG A 793 36.85 -19.47 -23.45
N ASP A 794 37.81 -18.72 -23.98
CA ASP A 794 37.65 -17.89 -25.18
C ASP A 794 36.54 -16.83 -25.10
N ARG A 795 36.22 -16.36 -23.89
CA ARG A 795 35.16 -15.38 -23.62
C ARG A 795 35.64 -14.26 -22.71
N THR A 796 34.99 -13.11 -22.78
CA THR A 796 35.15 -12.05 -21.78
C THR A 796 34.32 -12.42 -20.56
N VAL A 797 34.95 -12.63 -19.40
CA VAL A 797 34.25 -13.13 -18.21
C VAL A 797 34.29 -12.10 -17.08
N LEU A 798 33.12 -11.78 -16.52
CA LEU A 798 32.97 -11.04 -15.28
C LEU A 798 32.51 -11.99 -14.17
N VAL A 799 33.36 -12.23 -13.17
CA VAL A 799 33.07 -13.13 -12.06
C VAL A 799 32.84 -12.33 -10.77
N ILE A 800 31.74 -12.60 -10.06
CA ILE A 800 31.55 -12.14 -8.69
C ILE A 800 32.17 -13.20 -7.78
N ALA A 801 33.27 -12.87 -7.11
CA ALA A 801 33.94 -13.81 -6.22
C ALA A 801 33.43 -13.70 -4.79
N HIS A 802 33.00 -14.83 -4.24
CA HIS A 802 32.73 -14.97 -2.80
C HIS A 802 33.91 -15.65 -2.09
N ARG A 803 34.72 -16.38 -2.83
CA ARG A 803 35.91 -17.07 -2.34
C ARG A 803 37.14 -16.54 -3.06
N LEU A 804 37.98 -15.77 -2.37
CA LEU A 804 39.13 -15.13 -3.04
C LEU A 804 40.10 -16.14 -3.69
N HIS A 805 40.20 -17.38 -3.20
CA HIS A 805 41.11 -18.39 -3.76
C HIS A 805 40.75 -18.85 -5.17
N THR A 806 39.50 -18.69 -5.60
CA THR A 806 39.04 -19.11 -6.94
C THR A 806 39.37 -18.07 -8.01
N ILE A 807 39.76 -16.86 -7.61
CA ILE A 807 40.07 -15.74 -8.51
C ILE A 807 41.55 -15.35 -8.53
N THR A 808 42.42 -16.15 -7.93
CA THR A 808 43.88 -15.90 -7.92
C THR A 808 44.50 -15.90 -9.32
N ARG A 809 43.85 -16.57 -10.27
CA ARG A 809 44.25 -16.63 -11.68
C ARG A 809 43.49 -15.66 -12.59
N ALA A 810 42.69 -14.76 -12.03
CA ALA A 810 42.02 -13.76 -12.85
C ALA A 810 43.04 -12.79 -13.46
N ASP A 811 42.90 -12.48 -14.74
CA ASP A 811 43.74 -11.50 -15.43
C ASP A 811 43.61 -10.10 -14.81
N GLN A 812 42.47 -9.84 -14.17
CA GLN A 812 42.17 -8.59 -13.52
C GLN A 812 41.26 -8.79 -12.30
N ILE A 813 41.62 -8.21 -11.17
CA ILE A 813 40.80 -8.18 -9.96
C ILE A 813 40.43 -6.72 -9.69
N VAL A 814 39.15 -6.47 -9.41
CA VAL A 814 38.59 -5.15 -9.12
C VAL A 814 37.96 -5.19 -7.72
N VAL A 815 38.50 -4.39 -6.82
CA VAL A 815 38.02 -4.29 -5.43
C VAL A 815 37.01 -3.15 -5.34
N LEU A 816 35.77 -3.50 -4.97
CA LEU A 816 34.69 -2.56 -4.73
C LEU A 816 34.52 -2.32 -3.22
N ASP A 817 34.40 -1.05 -2.84
CA ASP A 817 34.04 -0.63 -1.48
C ASP A 817 33.07 0.55 -1.53
N HIS A 818 31.96 0.46 -0.79
CA HIS A 818 30.89 1.48 -0.78
C HIS A 818 30.48 2.00 -2.17
N GLY A 819 30.38 1.11 -3.17
CA GLY A 819 29.94 1.45 -4.52
C GLY A 819 31.00 2.06 -5.43
N ARG A 820 32.26 2.14 -5.00
CA ARG A 820 33.39 2.67 -5.79
C ARG A 820 34.47 1.62 -5.99
N ILE A 821 35.21 1.72 -7.08
CA ILE A 821 36.45 0.94 -7.26
C ILE A 821 37.54 1.57 -6.40
N VAL A 822 38.10 0.80 -5.48
CA VAL A 822 39.20 1.24 -4.61
C VAL A 822 40.56 0.71 -5.06
N GLU A 823 40.59 -0.47 -5.68
CA GLU A 823 41.83 -1.09 -6.17
C GLU A 823 41.57 -1.90 -7.43
N ARG A 824 42.58 -2.03 -8.28
CA ARG A 824 42.57 -2.82 -9.52
C ARG A 824 43.97 -3.34 -9.82
N GLY A 825 44.09 -4.61 -10.16
CA GLY A 825 45.36 -5.24 -10.50
C GLY A 825 45.27 -6.76 -10.54
N THR A 826 46.40 -7.44 -10.69
CA THR A 826 46.49 -8.90 -10.54
C THR A 826 46.51 -9.30 -9.06
N HIS A 827 46.37 -10.59 -8.76
CA HIS A 827 46.45 -11.11 -7.39
C HIS A 827 47.74 -10.70 -6.68
N GLU A 828 48.88 -10.85 -7.35
CA GLU A 828 50.20 -10.57 -6.79
C GLU A 828 50.41 -9.06 -6.58
N GLU A 829 49.99 -8.23 -7.53
CA GLU A 829 50.06 -6.77 -7.44
C GLU A 829 49.26 -6.24 -6.24
N LEU A 830 48.03 -6.74 -6.05
CA LEU A 830 47.14 -6.30 -4.99
C LEU A 830 47.57 -6.77 -3.60
N LEU A 831 48.23 -7.94 -3.50
CA LEU A 831 48.85 -8.38 -2.24
C LEU A 831 50.07 -7.51 -1.90
N ALA A 832 50.94 -7.23 -2.88
CA ALA A 832 52.11 -6.38 -2.70
C ALA A 832 51.75 -4.94 -2.31
N ALA A 833 50.62 -4.43 -2.81
CA ALA A 833 50.11 -3.11 -2.46
C ALA A 833 49.65 -2.96 -0.99
N GLY A 834 49.45 -4.07 -0.27
CA GLY A 834 49.10 -4.04 1.17
C GLY A 834 47.75 -3.38 1.51
N GLY A 835 46.86 -3.27 0.52
CA GLY A 835 45.64 -2.49 0.62
C GLY A 835 44.40 -3.27 1.07
N ARG A 836 43.21 -2.90 0.57
CA ARG A 836 41.91 -3.49 0.92
C ARG A 836 41.83 -4.97 0.51
N TYR A 837 42.34 -5.32 -0.66
CA TYR A 837 42.44 -6.70 -1.13
C TYR A 837 43.23 -7.58 -0.17
N CYS A 838 44.43 -7.15 0.21
CA CYS A 838 45.33 -7.87 1.11
C CYS A 838 44.64 -8.15 2.46
N ARG A 839 43.96 -7.15 3.05
CA ARG A 839 43.16 -7.35 4.27
C ARG A 839 42.03 -8.37 4.10
N LEU A 840 41.33 -8.35 2.97
CA LEU A 840 40.27 -9.33 2.66
C LEU A 840 40.85 -10.75 2.52
N TRP A 841 42.02 -10.85 1.88
CA TRP A 841 42.74 -12.11 1.70
C TRP A 841 43.19 -12.73 3.03
N ASP A 842 43.86 -11.95 3.88
CA ASP A 842 44.37 -12.39 5.18
C ASP A 842 43.24 -12.82 6.11
N THR A 843 42.14 -12.06 6.11
CA THR A 843 40.93 -12.42 6.89
C THR A 843 40.36 -13.75 6.42
N GLY A 844 40.32 -14.00 5.11
CA GLY A 844 39.85 -15.26 4.53
C GLY A 844 40.76 -16.46 4.82
N GLN A 845 42.06 -16.24 5.03
CA GLN A 845 43.04 -17.27 5.42
C GLN A 845 42.97 -17.60 6.92
N GLY A 846 42.81 -16.58 7.78
CA GLY A 846 42.77 -16.73 9.24
C GLY A 846 41.64 -17.63 9.75
N SER A 847 40.47 -17.61 9.10
CA SER A 847 39.37 -18.52 9.45
C SER A 847 39.64 -20.00 9.10
N ARG A 848 40.52 -20.30 8.15
CA ARG A 848 40.88 -21.71 7.82
C ARG A 848 41.88 -22.28 8.82
N VAL A 849 42.83 -21.48 9.31
CA VAL A 849 43.82 -21.93 10.31
C VAL A 849 43.14 -22.25 11.66
N ALA A 850 42.13 -21.48 12.07
CA ALA A 850 41.37 -21.75 13.29
C ALA A 850 40.51 -23.03 13.21
N VAL A 851 39.95 -23.36 12.04
CA VAL A 851 39.14 -24.57 11.84
C VAL A 851 40.02 -25.82 11.74
N ALA A 852 41.19 -25.73 11.09
CA ALA A 852 42.17 -26.82 11.06
C ALA A 852 42.75 -27.11 12.47
N ALA A 853 43.06 -26.07 13.25
CA ALA A 853 43.53 -26.21 14.62
C ALA A 853 42.48 -26.82 15.57
N ALA A 854 41.18 -26.57 15.33
CA ALA A 854 40.10 -27.18 16.10
C ALA A 854 39.88 -28.67 15.75
N GLN A 855 40.19 -29.09 14.52
CA GLN A 855 40.09 -30.50 14.09
C GLN A 855 41.27 -31.36 14.57
N ASP A 856 42.48 -30.80 14.63
CA ASP A 856 43.67 -31.49 15.17
C ASP A 856 43.64 -31.59 16.72
N GLY A 857 42.81 -30.80 17.41
CA GLY A 857 42.59 -30.91 18.86
C GLY A 857 41.61 -32.02 19.30
N THR A 858 41.07 -32.80 18.35
CA THR A 858 40.11 -33.89 18.60
C THR A 858 40.51 -35.24 18.00
N ARG A 859 41.81 -35.51 17.88
CA ARG A 859 42.34 -36.86 17.61
C ARG A 859 42.96 -37.50 18.83
#